data_AF-A0AAV2PTK9-F1
#
_entry.id   AF-A0AAV2PTK9-F1
#
_cell.length_a   1.000
_cell.length_b   1.000
_cell.length_c   1.000
_cell.angle_alpha   90.00
_cell.angle_beta   90.00
_cell.angle_gamma   90.00
#
_symmetry.space_group_name_H-M   'P 1'
#
loop_
_entity.id
_entity.type
_entity.pdbx_description
1 polymer ?
#
loop_
_entity_poly.entity_id
_entity_poly.type
_entity_poly.pdbx_seq_one_letter_code
_entity_poly.pdbx_strand_id
1 'polypeptide(L)'
;MAKTVHILRLLLVVLTSLVVTAWGDDEDGPPISIEEIEEALGNPDLLKPPPGDEDAIENSGQYEGDIMLTENQKVQMTKSRSAISNTANLWVNGVIPYTISSVFNRDERQVIARAMAEYAAKTCIRFVARTSHKDYIHIKSDSGCFSYIGSIGGRQDVSLERPGCVYFGTVIHEFMHASGFYHEQSRWDRDDFVTINFGNIKPGFDGNFKKASKDVITHQGLAYDYGSVMHYPEKAFTKNGQPTIISKKPGVTLGQRKGFSELDVNGLNLLYKCKGTECIDRHNDCKGWADTDQCDKYPEYMKINCPKSCDLCGGGGGGGGTDCIDKNDNCKGWADTDQCDKYPEYMKTNCPKACGLCGGGGGKCKFIELTANNINSHGGIGPAGAGPEHLLIKDGYWNPNPKPWFVIFDLTKTYKVNKVKLINQGDTTHDVKSFSLETSNDNRQWKLVDTITNVATGTEAAQYFIVSGEGRYWKLTIRKTASDFQPWLRFFSFCGEKGTTPVKKGNLRPIIGILAQEPGKKMKQIVPKYKSYIAASYVKFIESGGARVVPIMIDQKDSYYEDLVKNLNGIVFPGGGASITSSSGYGRAGRKLYDLVLESGRKGNPIPLWATCLGFEMLMYLAADGPTKYEVLTSCKASDISLPLILKDWKKSKFMGSAPESVVAPLTSMDITSNFHKYCVTPQTFVKYGLNNDYTVISNNFDTNGLEFISTVEHKTLPIYGQQWHPEKNMFEWKYSSISHTPEAIHVGLYFAQFFGDQARKNSNSFSSRTEERKHLIYNYNPIYLTPFKESHDYYSSFHQAYFFE
;
A
#
# COMPACT_ATOMS: atom_id res chain seq x y z
N MET A 1 -31.55 70.30 9.75
CA MET A 1 -31.82 69.69 8.43
C MET A 1 -30.61 69.04 7.75
N ALA A 2 -29.37 69.13 8.28
CA ALA A 2 -28.20 68.48 7.65
C ALA A 2 -27.94 67.02 8.11
N LYS A 3 -28.48 66.58 9.26
CA LYS A 3 -28.28 65.20 9.76
C LYS A 3 -29.27 64.17 9.20
N THR A 4 -30.40 64.60 8.65
CA THR A 4 -31.43 63.69 8.09
C THR A 4 -31.14 63.30 6.63
N VAL A 5 -30.40 64.14 5.88
CA VAL A 5 -30.06 63.88 4.47
C VAL A 5 -28.91 62.87 4.33
N HIS A 6 -28.02 62.75 5.32
CA HIS A 6 -26.96 61.72 5.32
C HIS A 6 -27.48 60.32 5.63
N ILE A 7 -28.51 60.20 6.49
CA ILE A 7 -29.11 58.90 6.81
C ILE A 7 -29.94 58.37 5.63
N LEU A 8 -30.65 59.24 4.89
CA LEU A 8 -31.36 58.81 3.68
C LEU A 8 -30.43 58.46 2.50
N ARG A 9 -29.26 59.10 2.36
CA ARG A 9 -28.27 58.68 1.34
C ARG A 9 -27.59 57.36 1.69
N LEU A 10 -27.35 57.05 2.96
CA LEU A 10 -26.85 55.73 3.37
C LEU A 10 -27.91 54.65 3.18
N LEU A 11 -29.18 54.93 3.50
CA LEU A 11 -30.27 53.96 3.31
C LEU A 11 -30.59 53.68 1.83
N LEU A 12 -30.45 54.66 0.92
CA LEU A 12 -30.64 54.42 -0.51
C LEU A 12 -29.48 53.63 -1.15
N VAL A 13 -28.25 53.81 -0.66
CA VAL A 13 -27.09 53.01 -1.10
C VAL A 13 -27.16 51.58 -0.55
N VAL A 14 -27.70 51.40 0.66
CA VAL A 14 -27.94 50.06 1.24
C VAL A 14 -29.13 49.36 0.57
N LEU A 15 -30.20 50.07 0.19
CA LEU A 15 -31.35 49.48 -0.53
C LEU A 15 -31.13 49.26 -2.03
N THR A 16 -30.23 50.00 -2.69
CA THR A 16 -29.80 49.68 -4.07
C THR A 16 -28.72 48.60 -4.12
N SER A 17 -28.06 48.31 -2.99
CA SER A 17 -27.19 47.14 -2.81
C SER A 17 -27.93 45.90 -2.27
N LEU A 18 -29.24 45.99 -2.04
CA LEU A 18 -30.10 44.89 -1.56
C LEU A 18 -31.14 44.44 -2.60
N VAL A 19 -31.13 44.99 -3.81
CA VAL A 19 -32.03 44.60 -4.92
C VAL A 19 -31.26 44.25 -6.21
N VAL A 20 -29.93 44.13 -6.13
CA VAL A 20 -29.11 43.46 -7.14
C VAL A 20 -28.37 42.33 -6.41
N THR A 21 -28.48 41.11 -6.93
CA THR A 21 -27.99 39.81 -6.39
C THR A 21 -28.89 39.12 -5.34
N ALA A 22 -30.17 38.94 -5.65
CA ALA A 22 -30.91 37.71 -5.27
C ALA A 22 -30.87 36.65 -6.40
N TRP A 23 -29.85 36.76 -7.26
CA TRP A 23 -29.30 35.66 -8.03
C TRP A 23 -28.01 35.36 -7.29
N GLY A 24 -28.02 34.36 -6.41
CA GLY A 24 -26.75 33.85 -5.90
C GLY A 24 -25.97 33.43 -7.12
N ASP A 25 -24.84 34.08 -7.38
CA ASP A 25 -23.95 33.62 -8.43
C ASP A 25 -23.66 32.13 -8.15
N ASP A 26 -23.86 31.30 -9.16
CA ASP A 26 -23.66 29.86 -9.08
C ASP A 26 -22.16 29.60 -8.84
N GLU A 27 -21.76 29.58 -7.57
CA GLU A 27 -20.37 29.44 -7.15
C GLU A 27 -19.93 27.98 -7.25
N ASP A 28 -18.80 27.75 -7.91
CA ASP A 28 -18.12 26.46 -7.95
C ASP A 28 -17.80 26.00 -6.51
N GLY A 29 -18.39 24.89 -6.10
CA GLY A 29 -18.03 24.18 -4.89
C GLY A 29 -16.74 23.36 -5.06
N PRO A 30 -16.24 22.75 -3.98
CA PRO A 30 -15.07 21.90 -4.07
C PRO A 30 -15.34 20.70 -5.00
N PRO A 31 -14.33 20.23 -5.77
CA PRO A 31 -14.48 19.02 -6.57
C PRO A 31 -14.82 17.83 -5.66
N ILE A 32 -15.39 16.77 -6.26
CA ILE A 32 -15.68 15.53 -5.52
C ILE A 32 -14.35 14.89 -5.13
N SER A 33 -14.16 14.69 -3.83
CA SER A 33 -12.94 14.10 -3.26
C SER A 33 -12.90 12.59 -3.42
N ILE A 34 -11.71 11.99 -3.31
CA ILE A 34 -11.55 10.53 -3.39
C ILE A 34 -12.27 9.87 -2.21
N GLU A 35 -12.25 10.51 -1.03
CA GLU A 35 -13.00 10.13 0.15
C GLU A 35 -14.50 9.98 -0.13
N GLU A 36 -15.10 10.98 -0.77
CA GLU A 36 -16.53 10.97 -1.13
C GLU A 36 -16.87 9.82 -2.09
N ILE A 37 -15.97 9.49 -3.03
CA ILE A 37 -16.17 8.38 -3.97
C ILE A 37 -16.05 7.02 -3.26
N GLU A 38 -15.06 6.83 -2.38
CA GLU A 38 -14.89 5.59 -1.64
C GLU A 38 -16.08 5.33 -0.68
N GLU A 39 -16.54 6.37 0.02
CA GLU A 39 -17.76 6.31 0.85
C GLU A 39 -18.99 5.94 0.00
N ALA A 40 -19.12 6.54 -1.18
CA ALA A 40 -20.22 6.24 -2.10
C ALA A 40 -20.16 4.81 -2.68
N LEU A 41 -18.97 4.27 -2.92
CA LEU A 41 -18.79 2.89 -3.39
C LEU A 41 -19.23 1.85 -2.35
N GLY A 42 -19.08 2.15 -1.06
CA GLY A 42 -19.50 1.31 0.06
C GLY A 42 -20.96 1.46 0.49
N ASN A 43 -21.71 2.42 -0.06
CA ASN A 43 -23.08 2.71 0.36
C ASN A 43 -24.13 2.18 -0.66
N PRO A 44 -24.77 1.02 -0.40
CA PRO A 44 -25.77 0.47 -1.32
C PRO A 44 -27.07 1.28 -1.36
N ASP A 45 -27.35 2.12 -0.36
CA ASP A 45 -28.60 2.90 -0.31
C ASP A 45 -28.67 3.98 -1.39
N LEU A 46 -27.52 4.41 -1.92
CA LEU A 46 -27.43 5.39 -3.02
C LEU A 46 -28.00 4.86 -4.34
N LEU A 47 -28.18 3.55 -4.49
CA LEU A 47 -28.70 2.91 -5.70
C LEU A 47 -30.24 2.87 -5.76
N LYS A 48 -30.92 3.38 -4.72
CA LYS A 48 -32.39 3.36 -4.66
C LYS A 48 -32.98 4.35 -5.69
N PRO A 49 -34.00 3.94 -6.46
CA PRO A 49 -34.70 4.86 -7.37
C PRO A 49 -35.50 5.90 -6.59
N PRO A 50 -35.88 7.03 -7.22
CA PRO A 50 -36.75 8.04 -6.61
C PRO A 50 -38.08 7.43 -6.13
N PRO A 51 -38.63 7.90 -5.00
CA PRO A 51 -39.94 7.49 -4.53
C PRO A 51 -41.06 8.15 -5.36
N GLY A 52 -41.63 7.41 -6.32
CA GLY A 52 -42.78 7.83 -7.13
C GLY A 52 -42.61 7.55 -8.63
N ASP A 53 -43.71 7.63 -9.39
CA ASP A 53 -43.75 7.43 -10.86
C ASP A 53 -43.56 8.75 -11.65
N GLU A 54 -43.33 9.88 -10.98
CA GLU A 54 -43.13 11.17 -11.65
C GLU A 54 -41.67 11.32 -12.09
N ASP A 55 -41.44 11.13 -13.39
CA ASP A 55 -40.13 11.30 -14.01
C ASP A 55 -39.81 12.80 -14.15
N ALA A 56 -38.79 13.25 -13.43
CA ALA A 56 -38.37 14.66 -13.38
C ALA A 56 -37.96 15.22 -14.78
N ILE A 57 -37.75 14.33 -15.76
CA ILE A 57 -37.49 14.61 -17.17
C ILE A 57 -38.60 15.44 -17.82
N GLU A 58 -39.86 15.29 -17.43
CA GLU A 58 -40.96 16.06 -18.05
C GLU A 58 -41.00 17.54 -17.64
N ASN A 59 -40.29 17.92 -16.57
CA ASN A 59 -40.46 19.20 -15.91
C ASN A 59 -39.51 20.30 -16.41
N SER A 60 -38.46 19.97 -17.17
CA SER A 60 -37.47 20.96 -17.59
C SER A 60 -37.88 21.79 -18.81
N GLY A 61 -38.92 21.35 -19.55
CA GLY A 61 -39.43 22.03 -20.74
C GLY A 61 -38.49 22.00 -21.95
N GLN A 62 -37.43 21.20 -21.90
CA GLN A 62 -36.45 21.06 -22.98
C GLN A 62 -36.93 20.12 -24.08
N TYR A 63 -36.17 20.03 -25.16
CA TYR A 63 -36.49 19.11 -26.25
C TYR A 63 -36.46 17.67 -25.73
N GLU A 64 -37.46 16.86 -26.07
CA GLU A 64 -37.58 15.51 -25.50
C GLU A 64 -37.58 15.51 -23.95
N GLY A 65 -38.01 16.61 -23.31
CA GLY A 65 -38.12 16.69 -21.86
C GLY A 65 -36.89 17.28 -21.19
N ASP A 66 -35.69 16.84 -21.54
CA ASP A 66 -34.42 17.07 -20.81
C ASP A 66 -33.19 17.32 -21.71
N ILE A 67 -33.36 17.42 -23.03
CA ILE A 67 -32.24 17.61 -23.95
C ILE A 67 -32.07 19.08 -24.34
N MET A 68 -30.96 19.67 -23.91
CA MET A 68 -30.51 20.98 -24.39
C MET A 68 -29.85 20.87 -25.77
N LEU A 69 -30.39 21.59 -26.75
CA LEU A 69 -29.89 21.58 -28.13
C LEU A 69 -29.22 22.89 -28.52
N THR A 70 -28.01 22.80 -29.06
CA THR A 70 -27.33 23.93 -29.73
C THR A 70 -28.04 24.30 -31.03
N GLU A 71 -27.84 25.52 -31.55
CA GLU A 71 -28.41 25.95 -32.83
C GLU A 71 -28.01 25.02 -34.00
N ASN A 72 -26.75 24.55 -34.01
CA ASN A 72 -26.30 23.57 -35.01
C ASN A 72 -27.02 22.22 -34.87
N GLN A 73 -27.25 21.76 -33.64
CA GLN A 73 -28.02 20.54 -33.40
C GLN A 73 -29.50 20.72 -33.75
N LYS A 74 -30.08 21.91 -33.55
CA LYS A 74 -31.45 22.26 -33.98
C LYS A 74 -31.60 22.20 -35.49
N VAL A 75 -30.62 22.69 -36.25
CA VAL A 75 -30.60 22.60 -37.72
C VAL A 75 -30.46 21.14 -38.19
N GLN A 76 -29.68 20.31 -37.48
CA GLN A 76 -29.51 18.88 -37.75
C GLN A 76 -30.71 18.01 -37.34
N MET A 77 -31.71 18.55 -36.61
CA MET A 77 -32.92 17.83 -36.16
C MET A 77 -33.79 17.31 -37.31
N THR A 78 -33.68 17.87 -38.51
CA THR A 78 -34.39 17.33 -39.68
C THR A 78 -33.79 16.00 -40.18
N LYS A 79 -32.66 15.55 -39.61
CA LYS A 79 -31.91 14.39 -40.12
C LYS A 79 -31.34 13.41 -39.08
N SER A 80 -31.49 13.56 -37.76
CA SER A 80 -30.63 12.81 -36.80
C SER A 80 -31.26 12.24 -35.54
N ARG A 81 -30.71 11.13 -34.95
CA ARG A 81 -30.55 10.79 -33.48
C ARG A 81 -30.77 9.34 -32.95
N SER A 82 -29.72 8.70 -32.40
CA SER A 82 -29.75 7.87 -31.15
C SER A 82 -28.41 7.92 -30.39
N ALA A 83 -27.29 8.00 -31.10
CA ALA A 83 -26.00 8.45 -30.55
C ALA A 83 -25.37 9.46 -31.53
N ILE A 84 -24.49 10.35 -31.07
CA ILE A 84 -23.83 11.29 -31.99
C ILE A 84 -22.94 10.53 -33.00
N SER A 85 -23.25 10.66 -34.29
CA SER A 85 -22.45 10.05 -35.37
C SER A 85 -21.22 10.89 -35.73
N ASN A 86 -21.25 12.19 -35.43
CA ASN A 86 -20.12 13.09 -35.63
C ASN A 86 -19.16 13.02 -34.44
N THR A 87 -18.01 12.40 -34.64
CA THR A 87 -16.97 12.25 -33.61
C THR A 87 -16.38 13.57 -33.13
N ALA A 88 -16.58 14.68 -33.86
CA ALA A 88 -16.12 16.01 -33.44
C ALA A 88 -16.83 16.52 -32.16
N ASN A 89 -18.00 15.98 -31.83
CA ASN A 89 -18.76 16.35 -30.63
C ASN A 89 -18.55 15.35 -29.48
N LEU A 90 -17.60 14.42 -29.58
CA LEU A 90 -17.23 13.53 -28.48
C LEU A 90 -16.19 14.21 -27.59
N TRP A 91 -16.21 13.87 -26.30
CA TRP A 91 -15.16 14.27 -25.38
C TRP A 91 -13.83 13.61 -25.75
N VAL A 92 -12.76 14.41 -25.85
CA VAL A 92 -11.44 13.93 -26.26
C VAL A 92 -10.97 12.84 -25.30
N ASN A 93 -10.65 11.65 -25.86
CA ASN A 93 -10.24 10.46 -25.11
C ASN A 93 -11.22 9.98 -24.03
N GLY A 94 -12.50 10.37 -24.11
CA GLY A 94 -13.49 10.03 -23.08
C GLY A 94 -13.31 10.76 -21.75
N VAL A 95 -12.50 11.83 -21.71
CA VAL A 95 -12.30 12.64 -20.50
C VAL A 95 -13.32 13.78 -20.49
N ILE A 96 -14.16 13.83 -19.46
CA ILE A 96 -15.18 14.86 -19.24
C ILE A 96 -14.74 15.72 -18.04
N PRO A 97 -14.11 16.88 -18.26
CA PRO A 97 -13.78 17.79 -17.19
C PRO A 97 -15.05 18.38 -16.57
N TYR A 98 -15.11 18.52 -15.25
CA TYR A 98 -16.27 19.10 -14.57
C TYR A 98 -15.91 20.13 -13.51
N THR A 99 -16.83 21.07 -13.28
CA THR A 99 -17.00 21.74 -11.98
C THR A 99 -18.38 21.41 -11.42
N ILE A 100 -18.56 21.59 -10.11
CA ILE A 100 -19.81 21.26 -9.41
C ILE A 100 -20.19 22.44 -8.52
N SER A 101 -21.44 22.88 -8.60
CA SER A 101 -21.97 23.98 -7.79
C SER A 101 -21.90 23.65 -6.30
N SER A 102 -21.61 24.67 -5.49
CA SER A 102 -21.56 24.59 -4.03
C SER A 102 -22.92 24.28 -3.37
N VAL A 103 -24.02 24.35 -4.14
CA VAL A 103 -25.37 24.11 -3.63
C VAL A 103 -25.61 22.64 -3.24
N PHE A 104 -24.91 21.67 -3.83
CA PHE A 104 -25.12 20.26 -3.51
C PHE A 104 -24.57 19.91 -2.13
N ASN A 105 -25.42 19.30 -1.28
CA ASN A 105 -25.02 18.83 0.04
C ASN A 105 -24.24 17.51 -0.04
N ARG A 106 -23.74 17.03 1.10
CA ARG A 106 -22.89 15.82 1.16
C ARG A 106 -23.56 14.57 0.56
N ASP A 107 -24.83 14.33 0.87
CA ASP A 107 -25.52 13.10 0.44
C ASP A 107 -25.76 13.12 -1.09
N GLU A 108 -26.13 14.28 -1.62
CA GLU A 108 -26.30 14.51 -3.05
C GLU A 108 -24.98 14.39 -3.81
N ARG A 109 -23.90 14.94 -3.25
CA ARG A 109 -22.55 14.79 -3.79
C ARG A 109 -22.12 13.32 -3.81
N GLN A 110 -22.49 12.52 -2.80
CA GLN A 110 -22.24 11.07 -2.80
C GLN A 110 -23.00 10.34 -3.91
N VAL A 111 -24.25 10.73 -4.22
CA VAL A 111 -25.00 10.16 -5.36
C VAL A 111 -24.30 10.49 -6.68
N ILE A 112 -23.86 11.73 -6.87
CA ILE A 112 -23.12 12.16 -8.06
C ILE A 112 -21.78 11.41 -8.15
N ALA A 113 -21.07 11.27 -7.03
CA ALA A 113 -19.82 10.51 -6.93
C ALA A 113 -20.02 9.03 -7.31
N ARG A 114 -21.10 8.41 -6.83
CA ARG A 114 -21.46 7.03 -7.17
C ARG A 114 -21.70 6.86 -8.68
N ALA A 115 -22.39 7.80 -9.31
CA ALA A 115 -22.61 7.80 -10.76
C ALA A 115 -21.29 7.91 -11.53
N MET A 116 -20.41 8.85 -11.16
CA MET A 116 -19.07 8.98 -11.77
C MET A 116 -18.24 7.70 -11.64
N ALA A 117 -18.30 7.04 -10.47
CA ALA A 117 -17.60 5.78 -10.22
C ALA A 117 -18.15 4.62 -11.07
N GLU A 118 -19.46 4.57 -11.30
CA GLU A 118 -20.11 3.58 -12.15
C GLU A 118 -19.65 3.69 -13.61
N TYR A 119 -19.60 4.93 -14.16
CA TYR A 119 -19.01 5.20 -15.47
C TYR A 119 -17.57 4.70 -15.56
N ALA A 120 -16.77 5.01 -14.54
CA ALA A 120 -15.37 4.64 -14.51
C ALA A 120 -15.18 3.11 -14.44
N ALA A 121 -16.04 2.39 -13.70
CA ALA A 121 -15.97 0.95 -13.56
C ALA A 121 -16.37 0.18 -14.84
N LYS A 122 -17.35 0.70 -15.60
CA LYS A 122 -17.97 -0.02 -16.73
C LYS A 122 -17.50 0.46 -18.10
N THR A 123 -16.88 1.64 -18.18
CA THR A 123 -16.46 2.27 -19.44
C THR A 123 -15.06 2.89 -19.35
N CYS A 124 -14.55 3.39 -20.48
CA CYS A 124 -13.33 4.21 -20.52
C CYS A 124 -13.57 5.72 -20.28
N ILE A 125 -14.81 6.15 -20.02
CA ILE A 125 -15.15 7.57 -19.77
C ILE A 125 -14.72 7.98 -18.35
N ARG A 126 -14.15 9.17 -18.19
CA ARG A 126 -13.62 9.68 -16.91
C ARG A 126 -14.06 11.10 -16.64
N PHE A 127 -14.76 11.29 -15.53
CA PHE A 127 -15.04 12.61 -14.97
C PHE A 127 -13.82 13.08 -14.18
N VAL A 128 -13.24 14.21 -14.58
CA VAL A 128 -12.04 14.78 -13.94
C VAL A 128 -12.31 16.19 -13.45
N ALA A 129 -11.84 16.52 -12.24
CA ALA A 129 -11.96 17.88 -11.72
C ALA A 129 -11.27 18.86 -12.68
N ARG A 130 -11.96 19.92 -13.04
CA ARG A 130 -11.41 20.91 -13.96
C ARG A 130 -10.27 21.70 -13.31
N THR A 131 -9.16 21.79 -14.03
CA THR A 131 -8.02 22.67 -13.69
C THR A 131 -7.90 23.79 -14.72
N SER A 132 -7.52 23.46 -15.96
CA SER A 132 -7.31 24.42 -17.05
C SER A 132 -8.07 24.08 -18.34
N HIS A 133 -8.94 23.06 -18.30
CA HIS A 133 -9.69 22.61 -19.46
C HIS A 133 -10.62 23.73 -19.99
N LYS A 134 -10.56 23.96 -21.30
CA LYS A 134 -11.42 24.94 -21.98
C LYS A 134 -12.86 24.45 -22.09
N ASP A 135 -13.02 23.19 -22.46
CA ASP A 135 -14.31 22.54 -22.65
C ASP A 135 -14.60 21.67 -21.42
N TYR A 136 -15.75 21.85 -20.78
CA TYR A 136 -16.09 21.18 -19.52
C TYR A 136 -17.59 21.26 -19.22
N ILE A 137 -18.09 20.33 -18.39
CA ILE A 137 -19.45 20.41 -17.85
C ILE A 137 -19.47 21.18 -16.52
N HIS A 138 -20.53 21.94 -16.26
CA HIS A 138 -20.81 22.51 -14.96
C HIS A 138 -22.07 21.89 -14.38
N ILE A 139 -21.90 21.12 -13.30
CA ILE A 139 -23.01 20.43 -12.61
C ILE A 139 -23.66 21.43 -11.67
N LYS A 140 -24.91 21.81 -11.95
CA LYS A 140 -25.66 22.82 -11.20
C LYS A 140 -27.07 22.34 -10.85
N SER A 141 -27.75 23.08 -9.98
CA SER A 141 -29.19 22.90 -9.75
C SER A 141 -29.94 24.02 -10.44
N ASP A 142 -30.61 23.72 -11.54
CA ASP A 142 -31.58 24.60 -12.21
C ASP A 142 -32.98 23.98 -12.17
N SER A 143 -33.97 24.58 -12.81
CA SER A 143 -35.31 24.00 -12.92
C SER A 143 -35.32 22.81 -13.89
N GLY A 144 -35.58 21.62 -13.36
CA GLY A 144 -35.57 20.34 -14.06
C GLY A 144 -34.20 19.69 -14.21
N CYS A 145 -34.21 18.43 -14.68
CA CYS A 145 -33.02 17.69 -15.05
C CYS A 145 -32.80 17.88 -16.56
N PHE A 146 -31.58 18.27 -16.96
CA PHE A 146 -31.25 18.37 -18.37
C PHE A 146 -29.75 18.39 -18.64
N SER A 147 -29.40 18.06 -19.88
CA SER A 147 -28.01 18.03 -20.34
C SER A 147 -27.92 18.29 -21.85
N TYR A 148 -26.75 18.74 -22.29
CA TYR A 148 -26.41 18.79 -23.72
C TYR A 148 -25.96 17.42 -24.20
N ILE A 149 -26.03 17.20 -25.52
CA ILE A 149 -25.59 15.94 -26.13
C ILE A 149 -24.14 16.05 -26.60
N GLY A 150 -23.25 15.32 -25.93
CA GLY A 150 -21.81 15.34 -26.21
C GLY A 150 -21.14 16.64 -25.77
N SER A 151 -19.92 16.88 -26.27
CA SER A 151 -19.18 18.12 -26.07
C SER A 151 -19.62 19.18 -27.08
N ILE A 152 -20.06 20.35 -26.59
CA ILE A 152 -20.48 21.49 -27.43
C ILE A 152 -19.39 22.57 -27.56
N GLY A 153 -18.26 22.40 -26.87
CA GLY A 153 -17.19 23.38 -26.74
C GLY A 153 -17.49 24.45 -25.68
N GLY A 154 -16.46 24.84 -24.91
CA GLY A 154 -16.59 25.75 -23.78
C GLY A 154 -17.27 25.13 -22.56
N ARG A 155 -17.78 25.99 -21.65
CA ARG A 155 -18.62 25.56 -20.52
C ARG A 155 -19.99 25.13 -21.05
N GLN A 156 -20.46 23.96 -20.62
CA GLN A 156 -21.84 23.51 -20.84
C GLN A 156 -22.45 23.04 -19.52
N ASP A 157 -23.72 23.37 -19.26
CA ASP A 157 -24.36 23.05 -17.99
C ASP A 157 -25.00 21.64 -18.03
N VAL A 158 -24.96 20.96 -16.90
CA VAL A 158 -25.75 19.75 -16.59
C VAL A 158 -26.57 20.08 -15.35
N SER A 159 -27.91 20.14 -15.49
CA SER A 159 -28.81 20.47 -14.40
C SER A 159 -29.27 19.21 -13.67
N LEU A 160 -29.09 19.22 -12.35
CA LEU A 160 -29.66 18.25 -11.42
C LEU A 160 -30.43 19.04 -10.35
N GLU A 161 -31.71 19.33 -10.63
CA GLU A 161 -32.60 20.05 -9.71
C GLU A 161 -32.65 19.41 -8.32
N ARG A 162 -32.63 20.27 -7.30
CA ARG A 162 -32.74 19.90 -5.91
C ARG A 162 -34.01 20.49 -5.27
N PRO A 163 -34.82 19.68 -4.57
CA PRO A 163 -34.86 18.22 -4.63
C PRO A 163 -35.48 17.73 -5.95
N GLY A 164 -35.07 16.56 -6.45
CA GLY A 164 -35.78 15.91 -7.57
C GLY A 164 -34.91 15.10 -8.52
N CYS A 165 -33.74 15.61 -8.91
CA CYS A 165 -32.90 14.98 -9.94
C CYS A 165 -31.71 14.20 -9.38
N VAL A 166 -31.35 14.39 -8.11
CA VAL A 166 -30.13 13.81 -7.53
C VAL A 166 -30.36 12.37 -7.05
N TYR A 167 -30.71 11.49 -8.00
CA TYR A 167 -30.84 10.05 -7.82
C TYR A 167 -29.89 9.33 -8.78
N PHE A 168 -29.35 8.18 -8.36
CA PHE A 168 -28.30 7.49 -9.11
C PHE A 168 -28.65 7.26 -10.59
N GLY A 169 -29.83 6.72 -10.90
CA GLY A 169 -30.24 6.50 -12.29
C GLY A 169 -30.43 7.79 -13.09
N THR A 170 -30.94 8.86 -12.48
CA THR A 170 -31.12 10.17 -13.12
C THR A 170 -29.77 10.83 -13.41
N VAL A 171 -28.82 10.78 -12.47
CA VAL A 171 -27.47 11.30 -12.73
C VAL A 171 -26.77 10.50 -13.83
N ILE A 172 -26.93 9.18 -13.86
CA ILE A 172 -26.42 8.33 -14.95
C ILE A 172 -27.00 8.77 -16.30
N HIS A 173 -28.32 9.04 -16.35
CA HIS A 173 -29.05 9.50 -17.53
C HIS A 173 -28.51 10.84 -18.06
N GLU A 174 -28.41 11.87 -17.22
CA GLU A 174 -27.91 13.18 -17.64
C GLU A 174 -26.44 13.14 -18.10
N PHE A 175 -25.65 12.26 -17.47
CA PHE A 175 -24.29 11.99 -17.90
C PHE A 175 -24.23 11.22 -19.22
N MET A 176 -25.24 10.42 -19.57
CA MET A 176 -25.29 9.72 -20.86
C MET A 176 -25.56 10.70 -21.99
N HIS A 177 -26.44 11.67 -21.76
CA HIS A 177 -26.59 12.83 -22.65
C HIS A 177 -25.26 13.57 -22.83
N ALA A 178 -24.62 13.98 -21.73
CA ALA A 178 -23.32 14.65 -21.79
C ALA A 178 -22.25 13.81 -22.51
N SER A 179 -22.35 12.49 -22.43
CA SER A 179 -21.45 11.54 -23.10
C SER A 179 -21.79 11.30 -24.58
N GLY A 180 -22.96 11.73 -25.07
CA GLY A 180 -23.32 11.72 -26.50
C GLY A 180 -24.52 10.86 -26.90
N PHE A 181 -25.34 10.41 -25.94
CA PHE A 181 -26.52 9.56 -26.20
C PHE A 181 -27.82 10.36 -26.21
N TYR A 182 -28.69 10.04 -27.16
CA TYR A 182 -30.09 10.46 -27.15
C TYR A 182 -30.94 9.35 -26.53
N HIS A 183 -32.25 9.56 -26.50
CA HIS A 183 -33.18 8.55 -26.02
C HIS A 183 -33.35 7.34 -26.94
N GLU A 184 -33.60 6.19 -26.31
CA GLU A 184 -33.77 4.90 -27.00
C GLU A 184 -35.08 4.84 -27.81
N GLN A 185 -36.18 5.41 -27.29
CA GLN A 185 -37.48 5.43 -28.01
C GLN A 185 -37.48 6.32 -29.26
N SER A 186 -36.43 7.12 -29.45
CA SER A 186 -36.27 8.02 -30.59
C SER A 186 -35.57 7.32 -31.77
N ARG A 187 -35.12 6.07 -31.60
CA ARG A 187 -34.52 5.25 -32.68
C ARG A 187 -35.43 5.16 -33.91
N TRP A 188 -34.81 5.12 -35.09
CA TRP A 188 -35.52 5.00 -36.38
C TRP A 188 -36.31 3.68 -36.52
N ASP A 189 -35.80 2.60 -35.92
CA ASP A 189 -36.37 1.24 -35.91
C ASP A 189 -37.31 0.99 -34.72
N ARG A 190 -37.53 1.96 -33.83
CA ARG A 190 -38.30 1.75 -32.59
C ARG A 190 -39.71 1.22 -32.81
N ASP A 191 -40.36 1.54 -33.95
CA ASP A 191 -41.72 1.09 -34.26
C ASP A 191 -41.81 -0.43 -34.43
N ASP A 192 -40.69 -1.14 -34.59
CA ASP A 192 -40.65 -2.62 -34.59
C ASP A 192 -40.79 -3.19 -33.16
N PHE A 193 -40.50 -2.38 -32.15
CA PHE A 193 -40.35 -2.81 -30.75
C PHE A 193 -41.42 -2.22 -29.83
N VAL A 194 -41.86 -0.99 -30.08
CA VAL A 194 -42.89 -0.27 -29.31
C VAL A 194 -43.90 0.40 -30.23
N THR A 195 -45.09 0.68 -29.70
CA THR A 195 -46.15 1.44 -30.37
C THR A 195 -46.38 2.74 -29.62
N ILE A 196 -46.36 3.88 -30.34
CA ILE A 196 -46.70 5.19 -29.76
C ILE A 196 -48.19 5.46 -29.92
N ASN A 197 -48.86 5.73 -28.82
CA ASN A 197 -50.26 6.14 -28.81
C ASN A 197 -50.35 7.67 -28.72
N PHE A 198 -50.24 8.32 -29.88
CA PHE A 198 -50.36 9.79 -30.00
C PHE A 198 -51.67 10.34 -29.42
N GLY A 199 -52.74 9.54 -29.41
CA GLY A 199 -54.01 9.90 -28.80
C GLY A 199 -53.94 10.14 -27.29
N ASN A 200 -52.92 9.61 -26.59
CA ASN A 200 -52.72 9.77 -25.16
C ASN A 200 -51.71 10.88 -24.79
N ILE A 201 -51.04 11.51 -25.76
CA ILE A 201 -49.99 12.52 -25.52
C ILE A 201 -50.63 13.90 -25.21
N LYS A 202 -50.04 14.65 -24.26
CA LYS A 202 -50.37 16.05 -23.96
C LYS A 202 -50.23 16.91 -25.23
N PRO A 203 -51.23 17.76 -25.58
CA PRO A 203 -51.13 18.64 -26.75
C PRO A 203 -49.84 19.47 -26.76
N GLY A 204 -49.13 19.48 -27.88
CA GLY A 204 -47.87 20.22 -28.05
C GLY A 204 -46.61 19.41 -27.78
N PHE A 205 -46.72 18.20 -27.21
CA PHE A 205 -45.59 17.32 -26.90
C PHE A 205 -45.38 16.19 -27.90
N ASP A 206 -46.20 16.09 -28.96
CA ASP A 206 -46.05 15.07 -30.02
C ASP A 206 -44.66 15.07 -30.68
N GLY A 207 -43.99 16.23 -30.66
CA GLY A 207 -42.61 16.39 -31.13
C GLY A 207 -41.60 15.51 -30.40
N ASN A 208 -41.80 15.21 -29.11
CA ASN A 208 -40.90 14.41 -28.27
C ASN A 208 -40.91 12.92 -28.62
N PHE A 209 -41.83 12.48 -29.48
CA PHE A 209 -41.97 11.07 -29.88
C PHE A 209 -41.59 10.84 -31.35
N LYS A 210 -41.07 11.88 -32.02
CA LYS A 210 -40.62 11.79 -33.41
C LYS A 210 -39.39 10.89 -33.50
N LYS A 211 -39.49 9.85 -34.32
CA LYS A 211 -38.34 9.02 -34.66
C LYS A 211 -37.30 9.85 -35.39
N ALA A 212 -36.06 9.50 -35.16
CA ALA A 212 -34.95 10.08 -35.86
C ALA A 212 -34.58 9.29 -37.13
N SER A 213 -33.77 9.88 -38.02
CA SER A 213 -33.56 9.38 -39.39
C SER A 213 -32.43 8.34 -39.50
N LYS A 214 -32.56 7.38 -40.43
CA LYS A 214 -31.59 6.29 -40.66
C LYS A 214 -30.18 6.77 -41.03
N ASP A 215 -30.04 7.95 -41.65
CA ASP A 215 -28.77 8.47 -42.20
C ASP A 215 -27.80 8.99 -41.13
N VAL A 216 -28.25 9.09 -39.88
CA VAL A 216 -27.47 9.62 -38.74
C VAL A 216 -27.56 8.68 -37.51
N ILE A 217 -28.47 7.75 -37.65
CA ILE A 217 -28.73 6.48 -36.98
C ILE A 217 -27.68 5.40 -36.93
N THR A 218 -26.59 5.49 -36.18
CA THR A 218 -25.90 4.25 -35.81
C THR A 218 -26.51 3.68 -34.53
N HIS A 219 -27.34 2.64 -34.65
CA HIS A 219 -27.64 1.76 -33.51
C HIS A 219 -26.41 0.93 -33.12
N GLN A 220 -25.24 1.21 -33.71
CA GLN A 220 -23.95 0.60 -33.45
C GLN A 220 -23.96 -0.94 -33.64
N GLY A 221 -24.95 -1.47 -34.36
CA GLY A 221 -25.17 -2.92 -34.47
C GLY A 221 -25.91 -3.54 -33.28
N LEU A 222 -26.31 -2.75 -32.27
CA LEU A 222 -26.97 -3.22 -31.06
C LEU A 222 -28.50 -3.37 -31.25
N ALA A 223 -29.07 -4.32 -30.51
CA ALA A 223 -30.51 -4.56 -30.43
C ALA A 223 -31.23 -3.38 -29.74
N TYR A 224 -32.56 -3.33 -29.87
CA TYR A 224 -33.39 -2.35 -29.15
C TYR A 224 -33.42 -2.67 -27.65
N ASP A 225 -33.14 -1.66 -26.82
CA ASP A 225 -33.01 -1.84 -25.38
C ASP A 225 -34.21 -1.29 -24.59
N TYR A 226 -35.19 -2.16 -24.35
CA TYR A 226 -36.33 -1.85 -23.48
C TYR A 226 -35.93 -1.44 -22.05
N GLY A 227 -34.75 -1.88 -21.59
CA GLY A 227 -34.23 -1.62 -20.25
C GLY A 227 -33.25 -0.45 -20.19
N SER A 228 -33.06 0.30 -21.27
CA SER A 228 -32.12 1.43 -21.30
C SER A 228 -32.52 2.49 -20.27
N VAL A 229 -31.53 3.04 -19.57
CA VAL A 229 -31.76 4.22 -18.71
C VAL A 229 -32.17 5.44 -19.54
N MET A 230 -31.89 5.43 -20.85
CA MET A 230 -32.29 6.46 -21.82
C MET A 230 -33.64 6.17 -22.48
N HIS A 231 -34.40 5.18 -22.01
CA HIS A 231 -35.76 4.95 -22.52
C HIS A 231 -36.78 5.75 -21.70
N TYR A 232 -37.78 6.32 -22.38
CA TYR A 232 -38.95 6.90 -21.72
C TYR A 232 -39.79 5.86 -20.97
N PRO A 233 -40.44 6.25 -19.85
CA PRO A 233 -41.45 5.42 -19.21
C PRO A 233 -42.71 5.28 -20.08
N GLU A 234 -43.52 4.26 -19.79
CA GLU A 234 -44.74 3.93 -20.56
C GLU A 234 -45.75 5.08 -20.63
N LYS A 235 -45.79 5.94 -19.60
CA LYS A 235 -46.75 7.03 -19.44
C LYS A 235 -46.16 8.42 -19.71
N ALA A 236 -44.98 8.49 -20.32
CA ALA A 236 -44.31 9.76 -20.61
C ALA A 236 -45.25 10.73 -21.34
N PHE A 237 -45.36 11.97 -20.88
CA PHE A 237 -46.19 13.05 -21.41
C PHE A 237 -47.67 12.68 -21.60
N THR A 238 -48.22 11.78 -20.77
CA THR A 238 -49.63 11.36 -20.86
C THR A 238 -50.59 12.48 -20.43
N LYS A 239 -51.70 12.66 -21.17
CA LYS A 239 -52.77 13.59 -20.79
C LYS A 239 -53.88 12.96 -19.95
N ASN A 240 -53.92 11.63 -19.87
CA ASN A 240 -55.04 10.87 -19.31
C ASN A 240 -54.60 9.71 -18.40
N GLY A 241 -53.31 9.64 -18.05
CA GLY A 241 -52.75 8.58 -17.21
C GLY A 241 -52.61 7.22 -17.91
N GLN A 242 -53.03 7.12 -19.18
CA GLN A 242 -52.89 5.92 -19.99
C GLN A 242 -51.52 5.89 -20.69
N PRO A 243 -50.98 4.70 -21.02
CA PRO A 243 -49.69 4.59 -21.68
C PRO A 243 -49.62 5.35 -23.02
N THR A 244 -48.58 6.13 -23.20
CA THR A 244 -48.20 6.76 -24.48
C THR A 244 -47.26 5.87 -25.27
N ILE A 245 -46.51 4.99 -24.61
CA ILE A 245 -45.64 3.98 -25.22
C ILE A 245 -46.09 2.59 -24.76
N ILE A 246 -46.37 1.70 -25.73
CA ILE A 246 -46.77 0.31 -25.46
C ILE A 246 -45.69 -0.62 -26.02
N SER A 247 -45.07 -1.42 -25.16
CA SER A 247 -44.13 -2.46 -25.61
C SER A 247 -44.85 -3.55 -26.39
N LYS A 248 -44.27 -3.99 -27.51
CA LYS A 248 -44.74 -5.18 -28.24
C LYS A 248 -44.24 -6.48 -27.62
N LYS A 249 -43.21 -6.41 -26.75
CA LYS A 249 -42.69 -7.56 -25.99
C LYS A 249 -43.44 -7.68 -24.66
N PRO A 250 -44.08 -8.82 -24.36
CA PRO A 250 -44.78 -9.00 -23.08
C PRO A 250 -43.84 -8.95 -21.88
N GLY A 251 -44.31 -8.37 -20.77
CA GLY A 251 -43.65 -8.45 -19.47
C GLY A 251 -42.38 -7.60 -19.30
N VAL A 252 -42.15 -6.62 -20.17
CA VAL A 252 -41.05 -5.64 -20.00
C VAL A 252 -41.57 -4.37 -19.35
N THR A 253 -40.73 -3.73 -18.53
CA THR A 253 -41.00 -2.42 -17.92
C THR A 253 -40.09 -1.39 -18.57
N LEU A 254 -40.68 -0.31 -19.10
CA LEU A 254 -39.94 0.79 -19.74
C LEU A 254 -39.63 1.91 -18.74
N GLY A 255 -38.57 2.67 -18.99
CA GLY A 255 -38.24 3.86 -18.19
C GLY A 255 -37.59 3.57 -16.85
N GLN A 256 -36.79 2.50 -16.74
CA GLN A 256 -36.09 2.20 -15.50
C GLN A 256 -35.06 3.30 -15.14
N ARG A 257 -34.93 3.59 -13.84
CA ARG A 257 -33.97 4.55 -13.27
C ARG A 257 -33.06 3.91 -12.21
N LYS A 258 -32.71 2.63 -12.40
CA LYS A 258 -31.83 1.87 -11.51
C LYS A 258 -30.34 2.01 -11.85
N GLY A 259 -30.01 2.57 -13.02
CA GLY A 259 -28.65 2.70 -13.55
C GLY A 259 -28.55 2.15 -14.97
N PHE A 260 -27.33 1.91 -15.47
CA PHE A 260 -27.13 1.37 -16.82
C PHE A 260 -27.75 -0.01 -17.04
N SER A 261 -28.30 -0.23 -18.23
CA SER A 261 -28.44 -1.56 -18.81
C SER A 261 -27.09 -2.09 -19.34
N GLU A 262 -27.03 -3.36 -19.72
CA GLU A 262 -25.85 -3.91 -20.42
C GLU A 262 -25.64 -3.24 -21.79
N LEU A 263 -26.71 -2.90 -22.50
CA LEU A 263 -26.63 -2.28 -23.83
C LEU A 263 -26.25 -0.80 -23.76
N ASP A 264 -26.61 -0.08 -22.69
CA ASP A 264 -26.12 1.29 -22.43
C ASP A 264 -24.58 1.30 -22.33
N VAL A 265 -24.02 0.38 -21.55
CA VAL A 265 -22.56 0.22 -21.37
C VAL A 265 -21.88 -0.17 -22.68
N ASN A 266 -22.44 -1.13 -23.40
CA ASN A 266 -21.91 -1.55 -24.70
C ASN A 266 -21.93 -0.39 -25.70
N GLY A 267 -22.99 0.41 -25.68
CA GLY A 267 -23.12 1.61 -26.51
C GLY A 267 -21.99 2.61 -26.23
N LEU A 268 -21.78 2.97 -24.96
CA LEU A 268 -20.71 3.89 -24.56
C LEU A 268 -19.32 3.36 -24.95
N ASN A 269 -19.08 2.07 -24.75
CA ASN A 269 -17.81 1.43 -25.09
C ASN A 269 -17.55 1.39 -26.60
N LEU A 270 -18.57 1.16 -27.41
CA LEU A 270 -18.48 1.24 -28.87
C LEU A 270 -18.24 2.68 -29.34
N LEU A 271 -18.97 3.65 -28.78
CA LEU A 271 -18.89 5.06 -29.16
C LEU A 271 -17.48 5.64 -28.90
N TYR A 272 -16.93 5.38 -27.71
CA TYR A 272 -15.61 5.85 -27.30
C TYR A 272 -14.48 4.90 -27.69
N LYS A 273 -14.79 3.81 -28.41
CA LYS A 273 -13.82 2.78 -28.84
C LYS A 273 -12.97 2.29 -27.67
N CYS A 274 -13.61 2.04 -26.54
CA CYS A 274 -12.92 1.57 -25.36
C CYS A 274 -12.22 0.24 -25.69
N LYS A 275 -10.90 0.24 -25.74
CA LYS A 275 -10.09 -0.97 -25.89
C LYS A 275 -10.32 -1.80 -24.62
N GLY A 276 -10.93 -2.96 -24.75
CA GLY A 276 -11.31 -3.79 -23.60
C GLY A 276 -10.13 -4.01 -22.65
N THR A 277 -10.42 -3.94 -21.34
CA THR A 277 -9.58 -4.35 -20.18
C THR A 277 -8.06 -4.22 -20.30
N GLU A 278 -7.53 -3.27 -21.06
CA GLU A 278 -6.13 -2.89 -20.93
C GLU A 278 -5.97 -2.26 -19.55
N CYS A 279 -5.13 -2.84 -18.72
CA CYS A 279 -4.86 -2.28 -17.44
C CYS A 279 -3.85 -1.14 -17.56
N ILE A 280 -4.41 0.05 -17.65
CA ILE A 280 -3.72 1.32 -17.76
C ILE A 280 -4.23 2.24 -16.66
N ASP A 281 -3.41 3.20 -16.28
CA ASP A 281 -3.87 4.32 -15.47
C ASP A 281 -4.78 5.20 -16.31
N ARG A 282 -5.88 5.62 -15.69
CA ARG A 282 -6.98 6.34 -16.33
C ARG A 282 -7.19 7.71 -15.69
N HIS A 283 -6.31 8.11 -14.78
CA HIS A 283 -6.17 9.46 -14.25
C HIS A 283 -4.72 9.93 -14.37
N ASN A 284 -4.51 11.21 -14.70
CA ASN A 284 -3.17 11.76 -14.93
C ASN A 284 -2.32 11.78 -13.65
N ASP A 285 -2.95 11.91 -12.49
CA ASP A 285 -2.29 11.96 -11.19
C ASP A 285 -2.05 10.58 -10.55
N CYS A 286 -2.40 9.48 -11.23
CA CYS A 286 -2.29 8.12 -10.68
C CYS A 286 -0.91 7.79 -10.12
N LYS A 287 0.15 8.26 -10.78
CA LYS A 287 1.52 8.08 -10.30
C LYS A 287 1.76 8.79 -8.96
N GLY A 288 1.33 10.05 -8.85
CA GLY A 288 1.47 10.81 -7.60
C GLY A 288 0.57 10.28 -6.47
N TRP A 289 -0.60 9.76 -6.80
CA TRP A 289 -1.49 9.11 -5.84
C TRP A 289 -0.96 7.76 -5.37
N ALA A 290 -0.34 6.98 -6.25
CA ALA A 290 0.37 5.76 -5.85
C ALA A 290 1.57 6.05 -4.95
N ASP A 291 2.30 7.14 -5.20
CA ASP A 291 3.43 7.58 -4.36
C ASP A 291 3.02 8.12 -2.97
N THR A 292 1.71 8.32 -2.72
CA THR A 292 1.16 8.95 -1.50
C THR A 292 0.13 8.09 -0.76
N ASP A 293 0.32 6.75 -0.80
CA ASP A 293 -0.51 5.72 -0.15
C ASP A 293 -1.99 5.69 -0.59
N GLN A 294 -2.39 6.37 -1.67
CA GLN A 294 -3.80 6.43 -2.07
C GLN A 294 -4.33 5.07 -2.52
N CYS A 295 -3.47 4.22 -3.09
CA CYS A 295 -3.80 2.84 -3.48
C CYS A 295 -4.31 2.00 -2.30
N ASP A 296 -3.80 2.26 -1.09
CA ASP A 296 -4.21 1.58 0.14
C ASP A 296 -5.34 2.31 0.87
N LYS A 297 -5.36 3.64 0.79
CA LYS A 297 -6.34 4.49 1.46
C LYS A 297 -7.71 4.44 0.79
N TYR A 298 -7.74 4.36 -0.53
CA TYR A 298 -8.94 4.39 -1.37
C TYR A 298 -8.91 3.28 -2.44
N PRO A 299 -8.89 2.00 -2.02
CA PRO A 299 -8.62 0.88 -2.90
C PRO A 299 -9.67 0.72 -4.01
N GLU A 300 -10.95 1.01 -3.76
CA GLU A 300 -11.96 0.84 -4.80
C GLU A 300 -11.89 1.96 -5.86
N TYR A 301 -11.67 3.22 -5.45
CA TYR A 301 -11.39 4.31 -6.40
C TYR A 301 -10.13 4.06 -7.23
N MET A 302 -9.04 3.66 -6.58
CA MET A 302 -7.74 3.47 -7.22
C MET A 302 -7.70 2.22 -8.12
N LYS A 303 -8.47 1.18 -7.80
CA LYS A 303 -8.69 0.01 -8.67
C LYS A 303 -9.41 0.34 -9.97
N ILE A 304 -10.30 1.31 -9.94
CA ILE A 304 -11.07 1.72 -11.12
C ILE A 304 -10.26 2.71 -11.98
N ASN A 305 -9.56 3.65 -11.34
CA ASN A 305 -8.93 4.79 -12.00
C ASN A 305 -7.41 4.67 -12.17
N CYS A 306 -6.71 4.01 -11.26
CA CYS A 306 -5.25 3.90 -11.25
C CYS A 306 -4.74 2.47 -11.13
N PRO A 307 -5.33 1.49 -11.85
CA PRO A 307 -4.99 0.10 -11.62
C PRO A 307 -3.58 -0.26 -12.08
N LYS A 308 -2.87 0.59 -12.83
CA LYS A 308 -1.49 0.32 -13.24
C LYS A 308 -0.48 0.90 -12.25
N SER A 309 -0.66 2.14 -11.83
CA SER A 309 0.13 2.80 -10.79
C SER A 309 -0.06 2.12 -9.42
N CYS A 310 -1.22 1.50 -9.17
CA CYS A 310 -1.45 0.68 -7.97
C CYS A 310 -1.15 -0.81 -8.16
N ASP A 311 -0.54 -1.21 -9.28
CA ASP A 311 -0.17 -2.60 -9.58
C ASP A 311 -1.33 -3.61 -9.55
N LEU A 312 -2.55 -3.16 -9.84
CA LEU A 312 -3.78 -3.96 -9.88
C LEU A 312 -4.05 -4.61 -11.26
N CYS A 313 -3.10 -4.49 -12.19
CA CYS A 313 -3.21 -4.93 -13.59
C CYS A 313 -3.19 -6.43 -13.88
N GLY A 314 -3.25 -7.26 -12.85
CA GLY A 314 -3.11 -8.72 -12.96
C GLY A 314 -4.40 -9.54 -12.90
N GLY A 315 -5.58 -9.04 -13.25
CA GLY A 315 -6.81 -9.87 -13.14
C GLY A 315 -8.05 -9.39 -13.89
N GLY A 316 -8.40 -10.04 -15.00
CA GLY A 316 -9.72 -9.96 -15.65
C GLY A 316 -10.72 -10.97 -15.06
N GLY A 317 -11.96 -10.53 -14.82
CA GLY A 317 -12.98 -11.25 -14.04
C GLY A 317 -13.97 -12.13 -14.84
N GLY A 318 -14.93 -12.71 -14.10
CA GLY A 318 -16.27 -13.07 -14.60
C GLY A 318 -16.72 -14.55 -14.53
N GLY A 319 -17.84 -14.81 -13.83
CA GLY A 319 -18.84 -15.85 -14.17
C GLY A 319 -18.82 -17.17 -13.38
N GLY A 320 -19.95 -17.53 -12.75
CA GLY A 320 -20.16 -18.69 -11.86
C GLY A 320 -20.98 -19.85 -12.45
N GLY A 321 -21.43 -20.79 -11.59
CA GLY A 321 -22.42 -21.83 -11.93
C GLY A 321 -22.15 -23.21 -11.35
N THR A 322 -23.11 -23.77 -10.61
CA THR A 322 -23.03 -24.94 -9.72
C THR A 322 -23.25 -26.33 -10.34
N ASP A 323 -23.25 -26.50 -11.66
CA ASP A 323 -23.36 -27.82 -12.31
C ASP A 323 -22.14 -28.12 -13.19
N CYS A 324 -21.11 -28.71 -12.59
CA CYS A 324 -19.84 -28.97 -13.26
C CYS A 324 -19.72 -30.46 -13.63
N ILE A 325 -20.28 -30.80 -14.79
CA ILE A 325 -20.25 -32.14 -15.39
C ILE A 325 -19.76 -32.07 -16.85
N ASP A 326 -19.07 -33.10 -17.31
CA ASP A 326 -18.81 -33.29 -18.74
C ASP A 326 -20.14 -33.60 -19.44
N LYS A 327 -20.43 -32.85 -20.49
CA LYS A 327 -21.64 -32.97 -21.32
C LYS A 327 -21.42 -33.85 -22.55
N ASN A 328 -20.19 -34.36 -22.75
CA ASN A 328 -19.82 -35.18 -23.90
C ASN A 328 -18.99 -36.40 -23.46
N ASP A 329 -19.32 -37.58 -23.98
CA ASP A 329 -18.66 -38.83 -23.59
C ASP A 329 -17.19 -38.90 -24.05
N ASN A 330 -16.80 -38.11 -25.05
CA ASN A 330 -15.43 -38.05 -25.57
C ASN A 330 -14.51 -37.11 -24.78
N CYS A 331 -15.01 -36.42 -23.75
CA CYS A 331 -14.26 -35.40 -23.02
C CYS A 331 -12.92 -35.92 -22.45
N LYS A 332 -12.86 -37.19 -22.03
CA LYS A 332 -11.62 -37.81 -21.53
C LYS A 332 -10.55 -37.90 -22.64
N GLY A 333 -10.92 -38.39 -23.82
CA GLY A 333 -9.97 -38.53 -24.93
C GLY A 333 -9.49 -37.18 -25.49
N TRP A 334 -10.34 -36.15 -25.42
CA TRP A 334 -9.96 -34.79 -25.80
C TRP A 334 -9.05 -34.12 -24.77
N ALA A 335 -9.27 -34.38 -23.48
CA ALA A 335 -8.35 -33.93 -22.43
C ALA A 335 -6.96 -34.57 -22.58
N ASP A 336 -6.88 -35.82 -23.02
CA ASP A 336 -5.61 -36.54 -23.25
C ASP A 336 -4.87 -36.09 -24.53
N THR A 337 -5.43 -35.18 -25.34
CA THR A 337 -4.89 -34.76 -26.65
C THR A 337 -4.83 -33.23 -26.83
N ASP A 338 -4.51 -32.50 -25.76
CA ASP A 338 -4.31 -31.04 -25.69
C ASP A 338 -5.51 -30.17 -26.12
N GLN A 339 -6.71 -30.74 -26.21
CA GLN A 339 -7.89 -29.99 -26.66
C GLN A 339 -8.34 -28.94 -25.64
N CYS A 340 -8.06 -29.16 -24.35
CA CYS A 340 -8.34 -28.20 -23.28
C CYS A 340 -7.63 -26.85 -23.51
N ASP A 341 -6.44 -26.86 -24.12
CA ASP A 341 -5.66 -25.66 -24.42
C ASP A 341 -5.96 -25.10 -25.82
N LYS A 342 -6.27 -25.97 -26.77
CA LYS A 342 -6.53 -25.58 -28.17
C LYS A 342 -7.91 -24.99 -28.39
N TYR A 343 -8.92 -25.44 -27.63
CA TYR A 343 -10.32 -25.01 -27.77
C TYR A 343 -10.96 -24.70 -26.40
N PRO A 344 -10.41 -23.72 -25.65
CA PRO A 344 -10.72 -23.51 -24.24
C PRO A 344 -12.19 -23.15 -23.98
N GLU A 345 -12.83 -22.36 -24.84
CA GLU A 345 -14.25 -22.00 -24.68
C GLU A 345 -15.19 -23.20 -24.89
N TYR A 346 -14.92 -24.03 -25.90
CA TYR A 346 -15.70 -25.24 -26.16
C TYR A 346 -15.54 -26.27 -25.04
N MET A 347 -14.29 -26.49 -24.60
CA MET A 347 -13.97 -27.46 -23.55
C MET A 347 -14.45 -27.00 -22.18
N LYS A 348 -14.43 -25.70 -21.89
CA LYS A 348 -15.01 -25.12 -20.66
C LYS A 348 -16.52 -25.30 -20.58
N THR A 349 -17.24 -25.20 -21.70
CA THR A 349 -18.70 -25.35 -21.73
C THR A 349 -19.15 -26.81 -21.73
N ASN A 350 -18.40 -27.71 -22.40
CA ASN A 350 -18.82 -29.08 -22.68
C ASN A 350 -18.02 -30.15 -21.95
N CYS A 351 -16.77 -29.90 -21.58
CA CYS A 351 -15.88 -30.85 -20.92
C CYS A 351 -15.21 -30.28 -19.65
N PRO A 352 -15.95 -29.55 -18.78
CA PRO A 352 -15.33 -28.87 -17.66
C PRO A 352 -14.73 -29.84 -16.64
N LYS A 353 -15.20 -31.08 -16.53
CA LYS A 353 -14.65 -32.05 -15.55
C LYS A 353 -13.39 -32.71 -16.09
N ALA A 354 -13.37 -33.14 -17.34
CA ALA A 354 -12.20 -33.72 -17.99
C ALA A 354 -11.03 -32.72 -18.10
N CYS A 355 -11.33 -31.45 -18.34
CA CYS A 355 -10.32 -30.38 -18.32
C CYS A 355 -9.98 -29.85 -16.91
N GLY A 356 -10.43 -30.53 -15.85
CA GLY A 356 -10.05 -30.19 -14.47
C GLY A 356 -10.65 -28.90 -13.92
N LEU A 357 -11.77 -28.43 -14.49
CA LEU A 357 -12.49 -27.21 -14.10
C LEU A 357 -13.59 -27.47 -13.06
N CYS A 358 -13.83 -28.72 -12.67
CA CYS A 358 -14.88 -29.12 -11.72
C CYS A 358 -14.36 -29.53 -10.33
N GLY A 359 -14.69 -28.75 -9.30
CA GLY A 359 -14.45 -29.09 -7.90
C GLY A 359 -14.36 -27.88 -6.98
N GLY A 360 -15.47 -27.57 -6.29
CA GLY A 360 -15.46 -26.69 -5.12
C GLY A 360 -14.68 -27.35 -3.98
N GLY A 361 -13.43 -26.92 -3.78
CA GLY A 361 -12.49 -27.52 -2.83
C GLY A 361 -11.02 -27.39 -3.25
N GLY A 362 -10.77 -27.03 -4.51
CA GLY A 362 -9.50 -26.46 -4.96
C GLY A 362 -9.81 -25.09 -5.58
N GLY A 363 -9.79 -24.04 -4.77
CA GLY A 363 -9.91 -22.67 -5.29
C GLY A 363 -8.93 -22.48 -6.45
N LYS A 364 -9.32 -21.71 -7.48
CA LYS A 364 -8.40 -21.22 -8.51
C LYS A 364 -7.08 -20.91 -7.82
N CYS A 365 -6.06 -21.69 -8.15
CA CYS A 365 -4.80 -21.58 -7.45
C CYS A 365 -4.21 -20.22 -7.84
N LYS A 366 -4.36 -19.24 -6.94
CA LYS A 366 -3.84 -17.90 -7.14
C LYS A 366 -2.34 -17.99 -6.86
N PHE A 367 -1.53 -17.86 -7.91
CA PHE A 367 -0.11 -17.73 -7.72
C PHE A 367 0.16 -16.49 -6.88
N ILE A 368 0.91 -16.69 -5.80
CA ILE A 368 1.31 -15.62 -4.90
C ILE A 368 2.32 -14.80 -5.68
N GLU A 369 2.02 -13.52 -5.86
CA GLU A 369 2.92 -12.61 -6.54
C GLU A 369 4.15 -12.40 -5.67
N LEU A 370 5.30 -12.72 -6.24
CA LEU A 370 6.59 -12.57 -5.60
C LEU A 370 7.37 -11.54 -6.40
N THR A 371 7.97 -10.60 -5.69
CA THR A 371 8.95 -9.64 -6.19
C THR A 371 10.32 -9.98 -5.62
N ALA A 372 11.38 -9.32 -6.10
CA ALA A 372 12.72 -9.48 -5.52
C ALA A 372 12.74 -9.21 -4.00
N ASN A 373 11.85 -8.33 -3.50
CA ASN A 373 11.72 -8.02 -2.06
C ASN A 373 11.14 -9.19 -1.24
N ASN A 374 10.49 -10.15 -1.90
CA ASN A 374 10.01 -11.37 -1.24
C ASN A 374 11.12 -12.40 -1.09
N ILE A 375 12.30 -12.18 -1.66
CA ILE A 375 13.42 -13.12 -1.59
C ILE A 375 14.40 -12.63 -0.54
N ASN A 376 14.39 -13.29 0.63
CA ASN A 376 15.28 -13.00 1.75
C ASN A 376 16.59 -13.82 1.67
N SER A 377 17.03 -14.19 0.46
CA SER A 377 18.02 -15.25 0.30
C SER A 377 19.36 -14.99 1.00
N HIS A 378 19.92 -16.08 1.52
CA HIS A 378 21.28 -16.25 2.08
C HIS A 378 21.97 -17.45 1.39
N GLY A 379 21.59 -17.75 0.14
CA GLY A 379 22.05 -18.92 -0.61
C GLY A 379 22.87 -18.50 -1.82
N GLY A 380 24.19 -18.66 -1.74
CA GLY A 380 25.20 -18.53 -2.81
C GLY A 380 24.92 -17.47 -3.87
N ILE A 381 25.58 -16.32 -3.78
CA ILE A 381 25.58 -15.32 -4.85
C ILE A 381 26.34 -15.92 -6.05
N GLY A 382 25.64 -16.15 -7.16
CA GLY A 382 26.27 -16.52 -8.43
C GLY A 382 27.10 -15.35 -8.99
N PRO A 383 27.84 -15.55 -10.09
CA PRO A 383 28.47 -14.44 -10.80
C PRO A 383 27.42 -13.36 -11.17
N ALA A 384 27.88 -12.12 -11.40
CA ALA A 384 27.02 -10.96 -11.60
C ALA A 384 25.84 -11.23 -12.55
N GLY A 385 24.61 -11.08 -12.06
CA GLY A 385 23.38 -11.29 -12.83
C GLY A 385 22.68 -12.66 -12.65
N ALA A 386 23.03 -13.46 -11.63
CA ALA A 386 22.45 -14.79 -11.40
C ALA A 386 21.97 -15.06 -9.95
N GLY A 387 21.61 -14.01 -9.21
CA GLY A 387 21.04 -14.12 -7.86
C GLY A 387 19.59 -14.64 -7.86
N PRO A 388 19.07 -15.05 -6.70
CA PRO A 388 17.75 -15.69 -6.59
C PRO A 388 16.57 -14.79 -6.95
N GLU A 389 16.73 -13.46 -6.99
CA GLU A 389 15.80 -12.51 -7.60
C GLU A 389 15.44 -12.87 -9.06
N HIS A 390 16.33 -13.57 -9.76
CA HIS A 390 16.09 -14.05 -11.12
C HIS A 390 15.10 -15.21 -11.21
N LEU A 391 14.74 -15.86 -10.09
CA LEU A 391 13.62 -16.83 -10.05
C LEU A 391 12.27 -16.21 -10.37
N LEU A 392 12.20 -14.88 -10.48
CA LEU A 392 10.98 -14.10 -10.66
C LEU A 392 10.98 -13.30 -11.97
N ILE A 393 12.05 -13.40 -12.78
CA ILE A 393 12.25 -12.62 -14.01
C ILE A 393 12.37 -13.57 -15.20
N LYS A 394 11.74 -13.23 -16.33
CA LYS A 394 11.57 -14.11 -17.49
C LYS A 394 12.89 -14.56 -18.14
N ASP A 395 13.95 -13.76 -18.04
CA ASP A 395 15.19 -13.93 -18.82
C ASP A 395 16.44 -14.22 -17.95
N GLY A 396 16.26 -14.55 -16.67
CA GLY A 396 17.35 -14.92 -15.76
C GLY A 396 17.26 -16.37 -15.28
N TYR A 397 18.35 -16.86 -14.66
CA TYR A 397 18.36 -18.12 -13.92
C TYR A 397 19.15 -17.96 -12.62
N TRP A 398 18.67 -18.58 -11.56
CA TRP A 398 19.39 -18.68 -10.30
C TRP A 398 20.46 -19.75 -10.42
N ASN A 399 21.71 -19.38 -10.13
CA ASN A 399 22.91 -20.24 -10.24
C ASN A 399 23.80 -20.11 -9.00
N PRO A 400 23.43 -20.74 -7.87
CA PRO A 400 24.13 -20.59 -6.60
C PRO A 400 25.37 -21.48 -6.49
N ASN A 401 26.48 -20.93 -5.98
CA ASN A 401 27.69 -21.68 -5.66
C ASN A 401 28.34 -21.17 -4.35
N PRO A 402 28.78 -22.03 -3.40
CA PRO A 402 28.64 -23.50 -3.29
C PRO A 402 27.41 -23.95 -2.46
N LYS A 403 27.24 -25.28 -2.31
CA LYS A 403 26.17 -25.92 -1.50
C LYS A 403 26.17 -25.42 -0.03
N PRO A 404 25.03 -25.42 0.67
CA PRO A 404 23.70 -25.88 0.23
C PRO A 404 22.94 -24.86 -0.62
N TRP A 405 22.21 -25.34 -1.63
CA TRP A 405 21.41 -24.48 -2.51
C TRP A 405 20.00 -24.32 -1.95
N PHE A 406 19.71 -23.15 -1.37
CA PHE A 406 18.38 -22.84 -0.90
C PHE A 406 17.99 -21.38 -1.10
N VAL A 407 16.68 -21.13 -1.19
CA VAL A 407 16.07 -19.79 -1.25
C VAL A 407 15.00 -19.70 -0.17
N ILE A 408 15.00 -18.59 0.57
CA ILE A 408 13.95 -18.25 1.52
C ILE A 408 13.09 -17.15 0.92
N PHE A 409 11.78 -17.41 0.87
CA PHE A 409 10.76 -16.48 0.42
C PHE A 409 9.99 -15.95 1.63
N ASP A 410 9.91 -14.64 1.81
CA ASP A 410 8.98 -13.96 2.71
C ASP A 410 7.74 -13.53 1.92
N LEU A 411 6.63 -14.22 2.14
CA LEU A 411 5.36 -13.92 1.48
C LEU A 411 4.66 -12.68 2.07
N THR A 412 5.28 -11.98 3.04
CA THR A 412 4.81 -10.81 3.81
C THR A 412 3.59 -11.05 4.71
N LYS A 413 2.80 -12.08 4.39
CA LYS A 413 1.62 -12.54 5.12
C LYS A 413 1.66 -14.07 5.19
N THR A 414 0.92 -14.65 6.10
CA THR A 414 0.75 -16.10 6.14
C THR A 414 -0.10 -16.55 4.94
N TYR A 415 0.38 -17.53 4.19
CA TYR A 415 -0.37 -18.16 3.11
C TYR A 415 -0.48 -19.66 3.35
N LYS A 416 -1.65 -20.20 3.02
CA LYS A 416 -1.87 -21.63 2.86
C LYS A 416 -1.56 -21.98 1.40
N VAL A 417 -0.40 -22.59 1.18
CA VAL A 417 0.08 -22.99 -0.15
C VAL A 417 -0.36 -24.42 -0.42
N ASN A 418 -0.99 -24.62 -1.56
CA ASN A 418 -1.50 -25.91 -2.01
C ASN A 418 -0.83 -26.42 -3.31
N LYS A 419 -0.03 -25.58 -3.98
CA LYS A 419 0.70 -25.95 -5.20
C LYS A 419 1.92 -25.07 -5.36
N VAL A 420 2.96 -25.58 -6.01
CA VAL A 420 4.13 -24.81 -6.46
C VAL A 420 4.39 -25.06 -7.93
N LYS A 421 4.98 -24.07 -8.60
CA LYS A 421 5.41 -24.14 -10.00
C LYS A 421 6.92 -23.93 -10.07
N LEU A 422 7.59 -24.75 -10.87
CA LEU A 422 9.03 -24.74 -11.11
C LEU A 422 9.28 -24.74 -12.63
N ILE A 423 10.23 -23.93 -13.10
CA ILE A 423 10.75 -23.97 -14.48
C ILE A 423 12.27 -24.11 -14.44
N ASN A 424 12.77 -25.20 -15.04
CA ASN A 424 14.19 -25.48 -15.20
C ASN A 424 14.78 -24.72 -16.40
N GLN A 425 16.11 -24.66 -16.50
CA GLN A 425 16.81 -24.11 -17.67
C GLN A 425 16.65 -25.01 -18.90
N GLY A 426 16.37 -26.30 -18.70
CA GLY A 426 16.10 -27.25 -19.77
C GLY A 426 17.32 -28.02 -20.26
N ASP A 427 18.40 -28.04 -19.49
CA ASP A 427 19.58 -28.84 -19.79
C ASP A 427 19.60 -30.17 -19.01
N THR A 428 20.60 -31.02 -19.23
CA THR A 428 20.74 -32.32 -18.55
C THR A 428 21.81 -32.33 -17.46
N THR A 429 22.34 -31.17 -17.09
CA THR A 429 23.45 -31.03 -16.14
C THR A 429 23.02 -30.33 -14.86
N HIS A 430 22.43 -29.15 -14.99
CA HIS A 430 22.09 -28.21 -13.91
C HIS A 430 20.61 -28.27 -13.53
N ASP A 431 19.75 -28.85 -14.37
CA ASP A 431 18.32 -28.96 -14.09
C ASP A 431 18.03 -29.62 -12.73
N VAL A 432 17.12 -29.01 -11.96
CA VAL A 432 16.68 -29.55 -10.67
C VAL A 432 15.98 -30.88 -10.90
N LYS A 433 16.40 -31.91 -10.14
CA LYS A 433 15.81 -33.26 -10.14
C LYS A 433 14.99 -33.52 -8.87
N SER A 434 15.40 -32.92 -7.75
CA SER A 434 14.67 -33.02 -6.47
C SER A 434 14.87 -31.79 -5.58
N PHE A 435 13.84 -31.42 -4.84
CA PHE A 435 13.86 -30.33 -3.86
C PHE A 435 12.97 -30.63 -2.65
N SER A 436 13.23 -29.96 -1.53
CA SER A 436 12.33 -29.96 -0.37
C SER A 436 11.81 -28.55 -0.07
N LEU A 437 10.59 -28.48 0.44
CA LEU A 437 9.97 -27.24 0.91
C LEU A 437 9.77 -27.27 2.41
N GLU A 438 10.14 -26.19 3.09
CA GLU A 438 9.89 -25.96 4.51
C GLU A 438 9.12 -24.65 4.69
N THR A 439 8.32 -24.52 5.75
CA THR A 439 7.55 -23.30 6.07
C THR A 439 7.81 -22.82 7.49
N SER A 440 7.66 -21.51 7.73
CA SER A 440 7.82 -20.84 9.03
C SER A 440 6.92 -19.60 9.12
N ASN A 441 6.52 -19.19 10.33
CA ASN A 441 5.84 -17.91 10.57
C ASN A 441 6.77 -16.83 11.12
N ASP A 442 7.95 -17.20 11.61
CA ASP A 442 8.89 -16.33 12.30
C ASP A 442 10.29 -16.31 11.67
N ASN A 443 10.48 -17.02 10.56
CA ASN A 443 11.74 -17.21 9.84
C ASN A 443 12.83 -17.90 10.69
N ARG A 444 12.46 -18.61 11.77
CA ARG A 444 13.39 -19.25 12.71
C ARG A 444 13.08 -20.72 12.89
N GLN A 445 11.83 -21.06 13.17
CA GLN A 445 11.39 -22.45 13.31
C GLN A 445 10.82 -22.94 11.98
N TRP A 446 11.45 -23.95 11.39
CA TRP A 446 11.09 -24.50 10.10
C TRP A 446 10.39 -25.85 10.24
N LYS A 447 9.29 -26.00 9.51
CA LYS A 447 8.54 -27.26 9.40
C LYS A 447 8.64 -27.76 7.96
N LEU A 448 9.10 -29.00 7.77
CA LEU A 448 9.08 -29.65 6.46
C LEU A 448 7.63 -29.76 5.95
N VAL A 449 7.41 -29.30 4.73
CA VAL A 449 6.12 -29.39 4.02
C VAL A 449 6.12 -30.60 3.11
N ASP A 450 7.12 -30.73 2.23
CA ASP A 450 7.23 -31.85 1.30
C ASP A 450 8.65 -32.03 0.75
N THR A 451 8.93 -33.20 0.16
CA THR A 451 10.14 -33.51 -0.60
C THR A 451 9.77 -34.10 -1.97
N ILE A 452 9.98 -33.32 -3.02
CA ILE A 452 9.69 -33.69 -4.40
C ILE A 452 10.94 -34.31 -5.02
N THR A 453 10.80 -35.51 -5.61
CA THR A 453 11.93 -36.33 -6.08
C THR A 453 11.94 -36.61 -7.60
N ASN A 454 10.89 -36.19 -8.30
CA ASN A 454 10.58 -36.55 -9.67
C ASN A 454 10.43 -35.31 -10.58
N VAL A 455 11.28 -34.31 -10.42
CA VAL A 455 11.31 -33.15 -11.33
C VAL A 455 11.94 -33.58 -12.66
N ALA A 456 11.25 -33.32 -13.77
CA ALA A 456 11.73 -33.64 -15.12
C ALA A 456 12.89 -32.69 -15.51
N THR A 457 13.93 -33.27 -16.08
CA THR A 457 15.16 -32.59 -16.52
C THR A 457 15.23 -32.56 -18.05
N GLY A 458 15.99 -31.64 -18.65
CA GLY A 458 16.10 -31.50 -20.10
C GLY A 458 14.90 -30.81 -20.74
N THR A 459 14.13 -30.03 -19.96
CA THR A 459 12.94 -29.33 -20.43
C THR A 459 12.75 -27.97 -19.75
N GLU A 460 12.40 -26.96 -20.54
CA GLU A 460 11.97 -25.63 -20.08
C GLU A 460 10.46 -25.56 -19.81
N ALA A 461 9.73 -26.68 -19.96
CA ALA A 461 8.30 -26.71 -19.69
C ALA A 461 8.01 -26.45 -18.21
N ALA A 462 6.95 -25.71 -17.94
CA ALA A 462 6.49 -25.47 -16.57
C ALA A 462 6.02 -26.76 -15.90
N GLN A 463 6.55 -27.03 -14.71
CA GLN A 463 6.22 -28.20 -13.91
C GLN A 463 5.52 -27.79 -12.62
N TYR A 464 4.47 -28.52 -12.25
CA TYR A 464 3.59 -28.20 -11.14
C TYR A 464 3.57 -29.34 -10.12
N PHE A 465 3.69 -29.00 -8.85
CA PHE A 465 3.69 -29.97 -7.75
C PHE A 465 2.65 -29.56 -6.70
N ILE A 466 1.80 -30.51 -6.30
CA ILE A 466 0.83 -30.30 -5.23
C ILE A 466 1.58 -30.42 -3.91
N VAL A 467 1.37 -29.46 -3.01
CA VAL A 467 1.95 -29.45 -1.66
C VAL A 467 0.86 -29.03 -0.67
N SER A 468 1.08 -29.17 0.63
CA SER A 468 0.13 -28.63 1.62
C SER A 468 0.86 -28.10 2.84
N GLY A 469 0.94 -26.78 2.95
CA GLY A 469 1.53 -26.13 4.12
C GLY A 469 1.03 -24.71 4.30
N GLU A 470 1.17 -24.19 5.51
CA GLU A 470 0.80 -22.81 5.84
C GLU A 470 1.97 -22.10 6.53
N GLY A 471 2.26 -20.88 6.09
CA GLY A 471 3.24 -20.01 6.75
C GLY A 471 3.55 -18.77 5.95
N ARG A 472 4.25 -17.82 6.60
CA ARG A 472 4.72 -16.57 5.97
C ARG A 472 6.02 -16.77 5.21
N TYR A 473 6.96 -17.50 5.79
CA TYR A 473 8.27 -17.76 5.22
C TYR A 473 8.31 -19.16 4.65
N TRP A 474 8.86 -19.31 3.45
CA TRP A 474 8.96 -20.58 2.74
C TRP A 474 10.39 -20.80 2.26
N LYS A 475 10.96 -21.97 2.53
CA LYS A 475 12.33 -22.30 2.15
C LYS A 475 12.34 -23.42 1.13
N LEU A 476 12.80 -23.11 -0.08
CA LEU A 476 13.10 -24.07 -1.14
C LEU A 476 14.55 -24.53 -0.98
N THR A 477 14.78 -25.83 -0.81
CA THR A 477 16.12 -26.42 -0.77
C THR A 477 16.28 -27.42 -1.90
N ILE A 478 17.21 -27.17 -2.83
CA ILE A 478 17.53 -28.11 -3.91
C ILE A 478 18.35 -29.27 -3.33
N ARG A 479 17.85 -30.49 -3.53
CA ARG A 479 18.44 -31.72 -2.98
C ARG A 479 19.37 -32.41 -3.98
N LYS A 480 18.96 -32.48 -5.25
CA LYS A 480 19.74 -33.02 -6.37
C LYS A 480 19.42 -32.30 -7.67
N THR A 481 20.42 -32.15 -8.52
CA THR A 481 20.29 -31.78 -9.94
C THR A 481 20.54 -33.01 -10.81
N ALA A 482 20.37 -32.89 -12.13
CA ALA A 482 20.55 -34.00 -13.07
C ALA A 482 21.94 -34.66 -12.96
N SER A 483 22.99 -33.85 -12.80
CA SER A 483 24.39 -34.30 -12.71
C SER A 483 25.12 -33.82 -11.44
N ASP A 484 24.38 -33.45 -10.39
CA ASP A 484 24.90 -32.95 -9.10
C ASP A 484 25.76 -31.65 -9.16
N PHE A 485 25.70 -30.93 -10.29
CA PHE A 485 26.21 -29.56 -10.46
C PHE A 485 25.23 -28.50 -9.92
N GLN A 486 25.68 -27.26 -9.77
CA GLN A 486 24.86 -26.14 -9.30
C GLN A 486 23.58 -25.94 -10.12
N PRO A 487 22.42 -25.66 -9.49
CA PRO A 487 21.15 -25.63 -10.18
C PRO A 487 21.04 -24.40 -11.06
N TRP A 488 20.49 -24.56 -12.26
CA TRP A 488 20.07 -23.45 -13.12
C TRP A 488 18.55 -23.41 -13.15
N LEU A 489 17.98 -22.68 -12.20
CA LEU A 489 16.53 -22.60 -12.04
C LEU A 489 16.03 -21.25 -12.56
N ARG A 490 15.11 -21.27 -13.54
CA ARG A 490 14.59 -20.05 -14.16
C ARG A 490 13.43 -19.45 -13.40
N PHE A 491 12.57 -20.28 -12.82
CA PHE A 491 11.37 -19.78 -12.17
C PHE A 491 10.92 -20.67 -11.02
N PHE A 492 10.47 -20.03 -9.93
CA PHE A 492 9.77 -20.71 -8.86
C PHE A 492 8.65 -19.83 -8.30
N SER A 493 7.47 -20.40 -8.06
CA SER A 493 6.36 -19.67 -7.46
C SER A 493 5.48 -20.55 -6.57
N PHE A 494 4.83 -19.91 -5.59
CA PHE A 494 3.85 -20.53 -4.72
C PHE A 494 2.44 -20.23 -5.19
N CYS A 495 1.53 -21.11 -4.85
CA CYS A 495 0.15 -21.00 -5.23
C CYS A 495 -0.74 -21.41 -4.06
N GLY A 496 -1.65 -20.52 -3.69
CA GLY A 496 -2.36 -20.65 -2.42
C GLY A 496 -3.26 -19.45 -2.11
N GLU A 497 -3.83 -19.47 -0.90
CA GLU A 497 -4.72 -18.43 -0.39
C GLU A 497 -4.15 -17.80 0.89
N LYS A 498 -4.58 -16.57 1.21
CA LYS A 498 -4.17 -15.93 2.47
C LYS A 498 -4.66 -16.80 3.63
N GLY A 499 -3.74 -17.20 4.50
CA GLY A 499 -4.07 -17.97 5.71
C GLY A 499 -4.95 -17.17 6.65
N THR A 500 -5.75 -17.87 7.45
CA THR A 500 -6.66 -17.27 8.46
C THR A 500 -5.94 -16.94 9.76
N THR A 501 -4.68 -17.36 9.92
CA THR A 501 -3.85 -17.06 11.09
C THR A 501 -3.57 -15.55 11.14
N PRO A 502 -4.09 -14.80 12.14
CA PRO A 502 -3.83 -13.37 12.24
C PRO A 502 -2.33 -13.14 12.43
N VAL A 503 -1.70 -12.49 11.45
CA VAL A 503 -0.38 -11.90 11.69
C VAL A 503 -0.59 -10.83 12.76
N LYS A 504 -0.01 -10.99 13.94
CA LYS A 504 0.04 -9.92 14.95
C LYS A 504 0.57 -8.67 14.25
N LYS A 505 -0.32 -7.70 14.01
CA LYS A 505 -0.01 -6.44 13.34
C LYS A 505 0.95 -5.69 14.25
N GLY A 506 2.26 -5.77 13.96
CA GLY A 506 3.26 -5.04 14.71
C GLY A 506 2.99 -3.53 14.64
N ASN A 507 3.45 -2.77 15.62
CA ASN A 507 3.41 -1.33 15.59
C ASN A 507 4.28 -0.83 14.42
N LEU A 508 3.64 -0.34 13.35
CA LEU A 508 4.35 0.15 12.16
C LEU A 508 4.98 1.54 12.35
N ARG A 509 4.79 2.17 13.51
CA ARG A 509 5.34 3.50 13.84
C ARG A 509 6.12 3.47 15.16
N PRO A 510 7.11 2.56 15.31
CA PRO A 510 7.79 2.36 16.58
C PRO A 510 8.50 3.63 17.05
N ILE A 511 8.47 3.86 18.37
CA ILE A 511 9.16 4.94 19.06
C ILE A 511 10.15 4.33 20.03
N ILE A 512 11.42 4.65 19.87
CA ILE A 512 12.51 4.09 20.66
C ILE A 512 13.11 5.20 21.50
N GLY A 513 13.26 4.95 22.79
CA GLY A 513 13.90 5.88 23.70
C GLY A 513 15.42 5.71 23.70
N ILE A 514 16.18 6.80 23.70
CA ILE A 514 17.65 6.76 23.82
C ILE A 514 18.04 7.44 25.12
N LEU A 515 18.76 6.73 25.99
CA LEU A 515 19.20 7.25 27.29
C LEU A 515 20.26 8.33 27.14
N ALA A 516 19.96 9.54 27.62
CA ALA A 516 20.93 10.62 27.72
C ALA A 516 21.98 10.33 28.80
N GLN A 517 23.13 10.99 28.74
CA GLN A 517 24.21 10.82 29.72
C GLN A 517 24.92 12.14 30.00
N GLU A 518 25.67 12.23 31.10
CA GLU A 518 26.42 13.44 31.45
C GLU A 518 27.53 13.76 30.43
N PRO A 519 27.72 15.04 30.03
CA PRO A 519 28.83 15.41 29.17
C PRO A 519 30.18 15.23 29.88
N GLY A 520 31.17 14.73 29.15
CA GLY A 520 32.55 14.62 29.64
C GLY A 520 33.19 15.99 29.89
N LYS A 521 34.33 16.02 30.61
CA LYS A 521 35.04 17.26 30.97
C LYS A 521 35.32 18.17 29.76
N LYS A 522 35.80 17.61 28.64
CA LYS A 522 36.08 18.35 27.41
C LYS A 522 34.80 18.95 26.79
N MET A 523 33.70 18.19 26.73
CA MET A 523 32.42 18.68 26.21
C MET A 523 31.88 19.84 27.07
N LYS A 524 31.96 19.73 28.40
CA LYS A 524 31.51 20.80 29.32
C LYS A 524 32.22 22.15 29.13
N GLN A 525 33.39 22.18 28.50
CA GLN A 525 34.07 23.44 28.19
C GLN A 525 33.34 24.25 27.10
N ILE A 526 32.65 23.58 26.17
CA ILE A 526 31.89 24.24 25.08
C ILE A 526 30.43 24.45 25.47
N VAL A 527 29.87 23.49 26.24
CA VAL A 527 28.45 23.44 26.56
C VAL A 527 28.21 23.38 28.09
N PRO A 528 28.73 24.35 28.88
CA PRO A 528 28.76 24.26 30.35
C PRO A 528 27.37 24.24 31.01
N LYS A 529 26.35 24.77 30.33
CA LYS A 529 24.98 24.86 30.87
C LYS A 529 24.18 23.55 30.79
N TYR A 530 24.59 22.61 29.94
CA TYR A 530 23.82 21.39 29.68
C TYR A 530 24.25 20.26 30.62
N LYS A 531 23.28 19.56 31.19
CA LYS A 531 23.51 18.48 32.16
C LYS A 531 23.63 17.11 31.51
N SER A 532 23.02 16.91 30.35
CA SER A 532 23.07 15.65 29.62
C SER A 532 23.16 15.83 28.10
N TYR A 533 23.55 14.77 27.40
CA TYR A 533 23.62 14.73 25.95
C TYR A 533 23.29 13.35 25.37
N ILE A 534 22.95 13.34 24.08
CA ILE A 534 22.86 12.14 23.24
C ILE A 534 23.65 12.42 21.95
N ALA A 535 24.57 11.55 21.57
CA ALA A 535 25.25 11.67 20.28
C ALA A 535 24.26 11.45 19.12
N ALA A 536 24.31 12.31 18.11
CA ALA A 536 23.34 12.28 17.01
C ALA A 536 23.44 11.02 16.15
N SER A 537 24.60 10.34 16.14
CA SER A 537 24.78 9.06 15.45
C SER A 537 23.78 7.99 15.93
N TYR A 538 23.48 7.92 17.23
CA TYR A 538 22.47 6.99 17.76
C TYR A 538 21.05 7.34 17.28
N VAL A 539 20.72 8.64 17.19
CA VAL A 539 19.43 9.09 16.66
C VAL A 539 19.28 8.67 15.20
N LYS A 540 20.28 8.98 14.37
CA LYS A 540 20.32 8.63 12.94
C LYS A 540 20.30 7.12 12.73
N PHE A 541 20.99 6.36 13.57
CA PHE A 541 20.98 4.89 13.55
C PHE A 541 19.57 4.33 13.74
N ILE A 542 18.85 4.81 14.76
CA ILE A 542 17.47 4.38 15.00
C ILE A 542 16.52 4.83 13.89
N GLU A 543 16.67 6.06 13.38
CA GLU A 543 15.86 6.56 12.26
C GLU A 543 16.09 5.76 10.97
N SER A 544 17.33 5.33 10.70
CA SER A 544 17.64 4.46 9.55
C SER A 544 16.99 3.08 9.64
N GLY A 545 16.64 2.61 10.86
CA GLY A 545 15.85 1.39 11.08
C GLY A 545 14.33 1.59 10.94
N GLY A 546 13.88 2.79 10.55
CA GLY A 546 12.47 3.14 10.40
C GLY A 546 11.72 3.32 11.72
N ALA A 547 12.39 3.89 12.73
CA ALA A 547 11.81 4.20 14.04
C ALA A 547 12.03 5.68 14.41
N ARG A 548 11.17 6.23 15.27
CA ARG A 548 11.29 7.60 15.79
C ARG A 548 11.96 7.58 17.15
N VAL A 549 12.60 8.69 17.53
CA VAL A 549 13.37 8.76 18.77
C VAL A 549 12.74 9.68 19.81
N VAL A 550 12.78 9.24 21.06
CA VAL A 550 12.52 10.05 22.26
C VAL A 550 13.80 10.10 23.11
N PRO A 551 14.33 11.28 23.46
CA PRO A 551 15.41 11.37 24.44
C PRO A 551 14.89 11.00 25.84
N ILE A 552 15.49 10.00 26.48
CA ILE A 552 15.22 9.65 27.88
C ILE A 552 16.17 10.46 28.76
N MET A 553 15.61 11.42 29.51
CA MET A 553 16.39 12.32 30.35
C MET A 553 16.90 11.61 31.60
N ILE A 554 18.11 11.96 32.04
CA ILE A 554 18.66 11.54 33.34
C ILE A 554 18.19 12.43 34.47
N ASP A 555 18.49 12.03 35.70
CA ASP A 555 18.19 12.78 36.94
C ASP A 555 16.69 13.08 37.14
N GLN A 556 15.82 12.32 36.49
CA GLN A 556 14.38 12.34 36.72
C GLN A 556 13.97 11.42 37.87
N LYS A 557 12.76 11.63 38.39
CA LYS A 557 12.12 10.75 39.40
C LYS A 557 11.75 9.39 38.79
N ASP A 558 11.66 8.35 39.62
CA ASP A 558 11.24 7.01 39.19
C ASP A 558 9.94 6.99 38.37
N SER A 559 8.94 7.79 38.77
CA SER A 559 7.64 7.91 38.09
C SER A 559 7.77 8.37 36.63
N TYR A 560 8.77 9.20 36.32
CA TYR A 560 9.03 9.64 34.95
C TYR A 560 9.41 8.44 34.06
N TYR A 561 10.32 7.59 34.52
CA TYR A 561 10.73 6.41 33.75
C TYR A 561 9.60 5.40 33.64
N GLU A 562 8.86 5.18 34.72
CA GLU A 562 7.69 4.29 34.74
C GLU A 562 6.63 4.72 33.73
N ASP A 563 6.34 6.02 33.64
CA ASP A 563 5.35 6.54 32.69
C ASP A 563 5.89 6.54 31.27
N LEU A 564 7.15 6.93 31.07
CA LEU A 564 7.74 6.99 29.73
C LEU A 564 7.81 5.60 29.08
N VAL A 565 8.30 4.59 29.79
CA VAL A 565 8.51 3.24 29.25
C VAL A 565 7.20 2.59 28.76
N LYS A 566 6.06 2.90 29.39
CA LYS A 566 4.73 2.43 28.94
C LYS A 566 4.35 2.93 27.54
N ASN A 567 4.99 4.01 27.07
CA ASN A 567 4.71 4.63 25.77
C ASN A 567 5.77 4.29 24.71
N LEU A 568 6.89 3.69 25.10
CA LEU A 568 8.01 3.36 24.21
C LEU A 568 7.96 1.91 23.72
N ASN A 569 8.47 1.70 22.52
CA ASN A 569 8.55 0.40 21.86
C ASN A 569 9.94 -0.24 21.92
N GLY A 570 10.94 0.49 22.42
CA GLY A 570 12.30 -0.01 22.61
C GLY A 570 13.16 1.02 23.36
N ILE A 571 14.29 0.58 23.90
CA ILE A 571 15.20 1.42 24.68
C ILE A 571 16.64 1.18 24.21
N VAL A 572 17.40 2.25 24.06
CA VAL A 572 18.84 2.21 23.76
C VAL A 572 19.63 2.75 24.95
N PHE A 573 20.62 1.97 25.39
CA PHE A 573 21.72 2.42 26.22
C PHE A 573 22.91 2.73 25.30
N PRO A 574 23.15 4.01 24.97
CA PRO A 574 24.23 4.38 24.07
C PRO A 574 25.59 4.26 24.76
N GLY A 575 26.65 4.23 23.95
CA GLY A 575 28.03 4.33 24.41
C GLY A 575 28.36 5.73 24.92
N GLY A 576 29.51 5.88 25.58
CA GLY A 576 29.99 7.17 26.07
C GLY A 576 30.95 7.05 27.24
N GLY A 577 30.93 8.01 28.17
CA GLY A 577 31.95 8.12 29.23
C GLY A 577 31.43 8.45 30.63
N ALA A 578 30.11 8.41 30.85
CA ALA A 578 29.52 8.58 32.19
C ALA A 578 29.85 7.38 33.10
N SER A 579 29.64 7.52 34.42
CA SER A 579 29.69 6.34 35.30
C SER A 579 28.50 5.43 34.99
N ILE A 580 28.67 4.11 35.10
CA ILE A 580 27.57 3.13 34.95
C ILE A 580 26.90 2.78 36.28
N THR A 581 27.41 3.33 37.38
CA THR A 581 26.92 3.11 38.75
C THR A 581 25.91 4.17 39.17
N SER A 582 25.18 3.91 40.26
CA SER A 582 24.20 4.82 40.86
C SER A 582 24.75 6.19 41.30
N SER A 583 26.08 6.39 41.27
CA SER A 583 26.73 7.68 41.48
C SER A 583 26.50 8.70 40.35
N SER A 584 25.93 8.29 39.23
CA SER A 584 25.62 9.14 38.07
C SER A 584 24.13 9.07 37.69
N GLY A 585 23.65 10.08 36.99
CA GLY A 585 22.31 10.08 36.40
C GLY A 585 22.14 8.98 35.36
N TYR A 586 23.15 8.74 34.51
CA TYR A 586 23.13 7.64 33.52
C TYR A 586 22.98 6.27 34.19
N GLY A 587 23.80 5.96 35.20
CA GLY A 587 23.73 4.68 35.91
C GLY A 587 22.45 4.49 36.73
N ARG A 588 21.92 5.53 37.38
CA ARG A 588 20.63 5.46 38.09
C ARG A 588 19.46 5.22 37.14
N ALA A 589 19.38 6.00 36.07
CA ALA A 589 18.35 5.85 35.05
C ALA A 589 18.46 4.47 34.37
N GLY A 590 19.69 4.05 34.04
CA GLY A 590 19.98 2.75 33.45
C GLY A 590 19.50 1.58 34.32
N ARG A 591 19.74 1.62 35.64
CA ARG A 591 19.20 0.63 36.59
C ARG A 591 17.67 0.58 36.52
N LYS A 592 17.01 1.73 36.68
CA LYS A 592 15.53 1.80 36.68
C LYS A 592 14.94 1.27 35.36
N LEU A 593 15.50 1.68 34.22
CA LEU A 593 15.05 1.23 32.91
C LEU A 593 15.28 -0.27 32.69
N TYR A 594 16.40 -0.81 33.14
CA TYR A 594 16.68 -2.25 33.07
C TYR A 594 15.67 -3.06 33.91
N ASP A 595 15.39 -2.61 35.14
CA ASP A 595 14.39 -3.25 36.01
C ASP A 595 13.00 -3.23 35.38
N LEU A 596 12.59 -2.11 34.78
CA LEU A 596 11.32 -1.99 34.05
C LEU A 596 11.26 -2.91 32.82
N VAL A 597 12.36 -3.07 32.07
CA VAL A 597 12.45 -3.99 30.94
C VAL A 597 12.27 -5.44 31.38
N LEU A 598 12.95 -5.85 32.46
CA LEU A 598 12.80 -7.18 33.04
C LEU A 598 11.36 -7.43 33.53
N GLU A 599 10.78 -6.46 34.23
CA GLU A 599 9.40 -6.53 34.73
C GLU A 599 8.39 -6.63 33.59
N SER A 600 8.54 -5.81 32.55
CA SER A 600 7.66 -5.82 31.38
C SER A 600 7.73 -7.16 30.63
N GLY A 601 8.93 -7.74 30.54
CA GLY A 601 9.15 -9.09 30.04
C GLY A 601 8.40 -10.16 30.84
N ARG A 602 8.49 -10.12 32.18
CA ARG A 602 7.75 -11.05 33.07
C ARG A 602 6.24 -10.92 32.95
N LYS A 603 5.72 -9.71 32.68
CA LYS A 603 4.30 -9.43 32.45
C LYS A 603 3.80 -9.79 31.04
N GLY A 604 4.66 -10.34 30.18
CA GLY A 604 4.29 -10.76 28.82
C GLY A 604 4.21 -9.62 27.80
N ASN A 605 4.72 -8.42 28.14
CA ASN A 605 4.84 -7.29 27.22
C ASN A 605 6.32 -6.88 27.03
N PRO A 606 7.17 -7.75 26.47
CA PRO A 606 8.61 -7.49 26.43
C PRO A 606 8.93 -6.21 25.63
N ILE A 607 9.78 -5.36 26.22
CA ILE A 607 10.31 -4.15 25.58
C ILE A 607 11.76 -4.44 25.19
N PRO A 608 12.13 -4.34 23.90
CA PRO A 608 13.48 -4.61 23.47
C PRO A 608 14.47 -3.55 23.97
N LEU A 609 15.64 -4.02 24.41
CA LEU A 609 16.74 -3.17 24.90
C LEU A 609 17.99 -3.41 24.06
N TRP A 610 18.60 -2.33 23.58
CA TRP A 610 19.86 -2.35 22.84
C TRP A 610 20.94 -1.60 23.60
N ALA A 611 22.09 -2.25 23.81
CA ALA A 611 23.17 -1.70 24.60
C ALA A 611 24.47 -1.65 23.78
N THR A 612 25.07 -0.46 23.65
CA THR A 612 26.29 -0.24 22.86
C THR A 612 27.41 0.30 23.73
N CYS A 613 28.62 -0.30 23.67
CA CYS A 613 29.83 0.13 24.38
C CYS A 613 29.58 0.39 25.88
N LEU A 614 29.57 1.65 26.35
CA LEU A 614 29.24 1.98 27.76
C LEU A 614 27.89 1.38 28.19
N GLY A 615 26.90 1.36 27.29
CA GLY A 615 25.63 0.71 27.56
C GLY A 615 25.75 -0.80 27.73
N PHE A 616 26.65 -1.45 26.98
CA PHE A 616 26.96 -2.87 27.14
C PHE A 616 27.68 -3.14 28.46
N GLU A 617 28.67 -2.32 28.83
CA GLU A 617 29.33 -2.38 30.14
C GLU A 617 28.32 -2.24 31.28
N MET A 618 27.40 -1.28 31.17
CA MET A 618 26.31 -1.10 32.12
C MET A 618 25.38 -2.32 32.14
N LEU A 619 24.97 -2.84 30.99
CA LEU A 619 24.11 -4.03 30.91
C LEU A 619 24.73 -5.23 31.65
N MET A 620 26.02 -5.52 31.42
CA MET A 620 26.72 -6.62 32.08
C MET A 620 26.90 -6.38 33.58
N TYR A 621 27.23 -5.16 33.99
CA TYR A 621 27.28 -4.79 35.41
C TYR A 621 25.91 -4.97 36.10
N LEU A 622 24.84 -4.51 35.45
CA LEU A 622 23.48 -4.58 35.98
C LEU A 622 22.95 -6.03 36.03
N ALA A 623 23.33 -6.88 35.08
CA ALA A 623 22.95 -8.28 35.03
C ALA A 623 23.69 -9.16 36.05
N ALA A 624 24.93 -8.78 36.41
CA ALA A 624 25.73 -9.50 37.40
C ALA A 624 25.21 -9.34 38.83
N ASP A 625 24.43 -8.27 39.08
CA ASP A 625 23.69 -7.94 40.31
C ASP A 625 24.42 -8.25 41.65
N GLY A 626 25.08 -7.24 42.21
CA GLY A 626 25.82 -7.36 43.47
C GLY A 626 27.30 -6.95 43.42
N PRO A 627 28.12 -7.42 42.45
CA PRO A 627 29.55 -7.08 42.41
C PRO A 627 29.78 -5.61 42.06
N THR A 628 30.97 -5.11 42.39
CA THR A 628 31.40 -3.79 41.93
C THR A 628 31.68 -3.79 40.43
N LYS A 629 31.62 -2.62 39.77
CA LYS A 629 31.91 -2.54 38.33
C LYS A 629 33.30 -3.05 37.95
N TYR A 630 34.30 -2.89 38.82
CA TYR A 630 35.69 -3.30 38.55
C TYR A 630 35.92 -4.81 38.75
N GLU A 631 34.97 -5.50 39.37
CA GLU A 631 34.97 -6.94 39.45
C GLU A 631 34.44 -7.58 38.17
N VAL A 632 33.38 -7.00 37.60
CA VAL A 632 32.77 -7.48 36.35
C VAL A 632 33.59 -7.08 35.13
N LEU A 633 34.08 -5.83 35.10
CA LEU A 633 34.81 -5.24 33.99
C LEU A 633 36.32 -5.32 34.19
N THR A 634 37.05 -5.72 33.15
CA THR A 634 38.50 -5.77 33.08
C THR A 634 39.04 -4.64 32.20
N SER A 635 40.14 -3.99 32.58
CA SER A 635 40.76 -2.98 31.71
C SER A 635 41.32 -3.63 30.45
N CYS A 636 41.06 -3.04 29.28
CA CYS A 636 41.48 -3.54 27.98
C CYS A 636 41.96 -2.42 27.04
N LYS A 637 42.77 -2.77 26.04
CA LYS A 637 43.37 -1.88 25.03
C LYS A 637 42.67 -1.99 23.69
N ALA A 638 41.44 -1.50 23.64
CA ALA A 638 40.56 -1.56 22.47
C ALA A 638 39.90 -0.20 22.15
N SER A 639 40.64 0.89 22.36
CA SER A 639 40.23 2.24 21.97
C SER A 639 40.82 2.59 20.61
N ASP A 640 40.00 3.14 19.71
CA ASP A 640 40.41 3.65 18.39
C ASP A 640 40.94 2.56 17.45
N ILE A 641 40.27 1.41 17.42
CA ILE A 641 40.60 0.28 16.53
C ILE A 641 39.33 -0.29 15.88
N SER A 642 39.44 -0.79 14.65
CA SER A 642 38.40 -1.61 14.02
C SER A 642 38.83 -3.08 13.99
N LEU A 643 37.90 -3.99 14.26
CA LEU A 643 38.16 -5.43 14.37
C LEU A 643 37.13 -6.24 13.58
N PRO A 644 37.47 -7.46 13.11
CA PRO A 644 36.49 -8.46 12.72
C PRO A 644 35.96 -9.17 13.98
N LEU A 645 34.81 -9.81 13.94
CA LEU A 645 34.21 -10.57 15.03
C LEU A 645 34.60 -12.04 14.99
N ILE A 646 34.92 -12.60 16.16
CA ILE A 646 35.11 -14.04 16.33
C ILE A 646 33.80 -14.62 16.83
N LEU A 647 32.96 -15.12 15.92
CA LEU A 647 31.62 -15.59 16.26
C LEU A 647 31.64 -16.87 17.11
N LYS A 648 30.74 -16.94 18.09
CA LYS A 648 30.52 -18.07 19.02
C LYS A 648 29.02 -18.36 19.07
N ASP A 649 28.62 -19.62 18.83
CA ASP A 649 27.21 -20.07 18.88
C ASP A 649 26.17 -19.19 18.13
N TRP A 650 26.64 -18.37 17.19
CA TRP A 650 25.88 -17.29 16.58
C TRP A 650 24.71 -17.77 15.72
N LYS A 651 24.77 -18.99 15.18
CA LYS A 651 23.70 -19.57 14.36
C LYS A 651 22.37 -19.73 15.11
N LYS A 652 22.43 -19.81 16.45
CA LYS A 652 21.24 -19.87 17.32
C LYS A 652 20.74 -18.48 17.74
N SER A 653 21.51 -17.43 17.45
CA SER A 653 21.18 -16.07 17.84
C SER A 653 19.90 -15.59 17.18
N LYS A 654 19.11 -14.81 17.92
CA LYS A 654 17.91 -14.14 17.40
C LYS A 654 18.24 -13.12 16.32
N PHE A 655 19.44 -12.55 16.33
CA PHE A 655 19.82 -11.43 15.46
C PHE A 655 21.02 -11.74 14.57
N MET A 656 21.95 -12.60 14.98
CA MET A 656 23.03 -13.07 14.10
C MET A 656 22.65 -14.35 13.34
N GLY A 657 21.79 -15.21 13.91
CA GLY A 657 21.44 -16.50 13.30
C GLY A 657 20.60 -16.37 12.02
N SER A 658 19.93 -15.23 11.84
CA SER A 658 19.17 -14.87 10.63
C SER A 658 19.81 -13.72 9.86
N ALA A 659 21.11 -13.45 10.07
CA ALA A 659 21.83 -12.43 9.32
C ALA A 659 22.30 -13.01 7.98
N PRO A 660 22.19 -12.25 6.87
CA PRO A 660 22.67 -12.69 5.56
C PRO A 660 24.17 -12.89 5.57
N GLU A 661 24.66 -13.73 4.66
CA GLU A 661 26.09 -13.89 4.44
C GLU A 661 26.74 -12.54 4.06
N SER A 662 26.00 -11.64 3.40
CA SER A 662 26.44 -10.25 3.12
C SER A 662 26.68 -9.41 4.38
N VAL A 663 26.18 -9.83 5.54
CA VAL A 663 26.42 -9.22 6.86
C VAL A 663 27.44 -10.05 7.64
N VAL A 664 27.29 -11.37 7.66
CA VAL A 664 28.13 -12.28 8.45
C VAL A 664 29.55 -12.34 7.91
N ALA A 665 29.74 -12.48 6.59
CA ALA A 665 31.07 -12.61 6.00
C ALA A 665 31.94 -11.38 6.31
N PRO A 666 31.51 -10.13 6.00
CA PRO A 666 32.30 -8.95 6.37
C PRO A 666 32.55 -8.82 7.86
N LEU A 667 31.57 -9.16 8.71
CA LEU A 667 31.76 -9.15 10.15
C LEU A 667 32.87 -10.10 10.60
N THR A 668 33.12 -11.20 9.91
CA THR A 668 34.18 -12.17 10.30
C THR A 668 35.50 -11.98 9.60
N SER A 669 35.52 -11.31 8.44
CA SER A 669 36.71 -11.22 7.58
C SER A 669 37.28 -9.82 7.42
N MET A 670 36.58 -8.77 7.89
CA MET A 670 36.99 -7.38 7.71
C MET A 670 37.04 -6.61 9.02
N ASP A 671 37.96 -5.66 9.10
CA ASP A 671 38.10 -4.73 10.23
C ASP A 671 37.01 -3.66 10.16
N ILE A 672 35.78 -4.03 10.52
CA ILE A 672 34.59 -3.17 10.34
C ILE A 672 33.83 -2.85 11.63
N THR A 673 34.20 -3.47 12.76
CA THR A 673 33.56 -3.18 14.05
C THR A 673 34.36 -2.13 14.82
N SER A 674 33.82 -0.93 14.91
CA SER A 674 34.48 0.22 15.56
C SER A 674 34.53 0.06 17.09
N ASN A 675 35.72 -0.04 17.68
CA ASN A 675 35.94 -0.21 19.12
C ASN A 675 36.56 1.06 19.74
N PHE A 676 35.88 1.63 20.74
CA PHE A 676 36.26 2.87 21.43
C PHE A 676 36.11 2.76 22.96
N HIS A 677 36.58 1.66 23.54
CA HIS A 677 36.40 1.35 24.96
C HIS A 677 37.72 1.04 25.68
N LYS A 678 37.68 1.16 27.01
CA LYS A 678 38.84 0.93 27.92
C LYS A 678 38.59 -0.19 28.91
N TYR A 679 37.37 -0.70 28.95
CA TYR A 679 36.90 -1.75 29.82
C TYR A 679 36.13 -2.76 29.00
N CYS A 680 36.32 -4.02 29.34
CA CYS A 680 35.82 -5.17 28.63
C CYS A 680 35.26 -6.18 29.63
N VAL A 681 34.34 -7.04 29.18
CA VAL A 681 33.96 -8.25 29.92
C VAL A 681 34.71 -9.43 29.31
N THR A 682 35.45 -10.16 30.14
CA THR A 682 36.22 -11.34 29.68
C THR A 682 35.35 -12.59 29.80
N PRO A 683 35.61 -13.66 29.03
CA PRO A 683 34.93 -14.94 29.22
C PRO A 683 34.99 -15.45 30.68
N GLN A 684 36.10 -15.19 31.38
CA GLN A 684 36.31 -15.56 32.78
C GLN A 684 35.38 -14.77 33.71
N THR A 685 35.33 -13.43 33.60
CA THR A 685 34.45 -12.62 34.46
C THR A 685 32.98 -12.87 34.13
N PHE A 686 32.66 -13.15 32.87
CA PHE A 686 31.30 -13.48 32.43
C PHE A 686 30.73 -14.71 33.12
N VAL A 687 31.50 -15.80 33.18
CA VAL A 687 31.08 -17.02 33.89
C VAL A 687 31.13 -16.83 35.41
N LYS A 688 32.17 -16.18 35.92
CA LYS A 688 32.37 -15.98 37.37
C LYS A 688 31.18 -15.29 38.04
N TYR A 689 30.58 -14.31 37.37
CA TYR A 689 29.44 -13.54 37.89
C TYR A 689 28.09 -14.01 37.33
N GLY A 690 28.02 -15.23 36.80
CA GLY A 690 26.76 -15.85 36.40
C GLY A 690 26.05 -15.21 35.21
N LEU A 691 26.72 -14.35 34.44
CA LEU A 691 26.13 -13.68 33.27
C LEU A 691 25.70 -14.69 32.20
N ASN A 692 26.41 -15.82 32.12
CA ASN A 692 26.09 -16.95 31.26
C ASN A 692 24.78 -17.66 31.64
N ASN A 693 24.15 -17.35 32.77
CA ASN A 693 22.82 -17.88 33.13
C ASN A 693 21.74 -17.29 32.23
N ASP A 694 21.81 -15.98 31.98
CA ASP A 694 20.79 -15.22 31.26
C ASP A 694 21.21 -14.82 29.85
N TYR A 695 22.51 -14.72 29.58
CA TYR A 695 23.05 -14.24 28.31
C TYR A 695 23.84 -15.33 27.57
N THR A 696 23.73 -15.32 26.25
CA THR A 696 24.53 -16.11 25.31
C THR A 696 25.57 -15.20 24.69
N VAL A 697 26.83 -15.65 24.67
CA VAL A 697 27.92 -14.99 23.96
C VAL A 697 27.79 -15.28 22.47
N ILE A 698 27.75 -14.23 21.65
CA ILE A 698 27.59 -14.32 20.19
C ILE A 698 28.91 -14.07 19.47
N SER A 699 29.78 -13.24 20.04
CA SER A 699 31.12 -13.05 19.52
C SER A 699 32.10 -12.60 20.59
N ASN A 700 33.37 -12.90 20.33
CA ASN A 700 34.53 -12.41 21.07
C ASN A 700 35.45 -11.60 20.15
N ASN A 701 36.36 -10.89 20.79
CA ASN A 701 37.47 -10.19 20.17
C ASN A 701 38.73 -10.28 21.05
N PHE A 702 39.87 -9.86 20.49
CA PHE A 702 41.10 -9.65 21.23
C PHE A 702 41.47 -8.17 21.20
N ASP A 703 41.89 -7.64 22.34
CA ASP A 703 42.46 -6.30 22.39
C ASP A 703 43.89 -6.29 21.83
N THR A 704 44.51 -5.11 21.71
CA THR A 704 45.87 -4.99 21.17
C THR A 704 46.96 -5.63 22.03
N ASN A 705 46.66 -6.03 23.26
CA ASN A 705 47.54 -6.78 24.16
C ASN A 705 47.25 -8.29 24.17
N GLY A 706 46.29 -8.77 23.35
CA GLY A 706 45.89 -10.18 23.30
C GLY A 706 44.93 -10.62 24.41
N LEU A 707 44.30 -9.69 25.13
CA LEU A 707 43.22 -10.02 26.07
C LEU A 707 41.95 -10.38 25.29
N GLU A 708 41.44 -11.60 25.49
CA GLU A 708 40.13 -12.00 24.95
C GLU A 708 38.99 -11.30 25.70
N PHE A 709 38.06 -10.70 24.97
CA PHE A 709 36.86 -10.10 25.52
C PHE A 709 35.61 -10.45 24.72
N ILE A 710 34.47 -10.45 25.40
CA ILE A 710 33.16 -10.63 24.79
C ILE A 710 32.77 -9.33 24.10
N SER A 711 32.51 -9.42 22.81
CA SER A 711 32.15 -8.28 21.97
C SER A 711 30.66 -8.19 21.69
N THR A 712 29.92 -9.29 21.82
CA THR A 712 28.48 -9.31 21.53
C THR A 712 27.76 -10.39 22.34
N VAL A 713 26.59 -10.04 22.90
CA VAL A 713 25.71 -10.94 23.66
C VAL A 713 24.25 -10.75 23.28
N GLU A 714 23.45 -11.76 23.57
CA GLU A 714 21.99 -11.66 23.61
C GLU A 714 21.42 -12.36 24.84
N HIS A 715 20.31 -11.85 25.36
CA HIS A 715 19.59 -12.52 26.43
C HIS A 715 18.83 -13.74 25.88
N LYS A 716 18.91 -14.87 26.59
CA LYS A 716 18.35 -16.16 26.17
C LYS A 716 16.85 -16.07 25.91
N THR A 717 16.09 -15.49 26.84
CA THR A 717 14.62 -15.37 26.73
C THR A 717 14.15 -13.99 26.26
N LEU A 718 14.58 -12.91 26.91
CA LEU A 718 14.13 -11.53 26.63
C LEU A 718 14.80 -10.92 25.38
N PRO A 719 14.18 -9.91 24.73
CA PRO A 719 14.76 -9.22 23.57
C PRO A 719 15.79 -8.15 24.00
N ILE A 720 16.82 -8.57 24.73
CA ILE A 720 17.90 -7.70 25.23
C ILE A 720 19.18 -8.06 24.48
N TYR A 721 19.82 -7.06 23.88
CA TYR A 721 20.98 -7.22 23.00
C TYR A 721 22.09 -6.29 23.44
N GLY A 722 23.33 -6.78 23.42
CA GLY A 722 24.50 -6.02 23.83
C GLY A 722 25.66 -6.16 22.85
N GLN A 723 26.27 -5.04 22.51
CA GLN A 723 27.45 -4.94 21.65
C GLN A 723 28.49 -4.02 22.27
N GLN A 724 29.71 -4.50 22.43
CA GLN A 724 30.82 -3.71 22.97
C GLN A 724 31.32 -2.66 21.94
N TRP A 725 31.11 -2.92 20.66
CA TRP A 725 31.53 -2.10 19.52
C TRP A 725 30.37 -1.23 18.98
N HIS A 726 30.69 -0.30 18.08
CA HIS A 726 29.80 0.78 17.64
C HIS A 726 29.33 0.65 16.19
N PRO A 727 28.16 0.04 15.91
CA PRO A 727 27.63 -0.05 14.54
C PRO A 727 27.20 1.30 13.98
N GLU A 728 26.83 2.27 14.83
CA GLU A 728 26.35 3.58 14.40
C GLU A 728 27.45 4.47 13.83
N LYS A 729 28.70 4.23 14.22
CA LYS A 729 29.84 5.06 13.81
C LYS A 729 30.15 4.91 12.31
N ASN A 730 30.07 3.69 11.80
CA ASN A 730 30.39 3.36 10.40
C ASN A 730 29.58 4.20 9.41
N MET A 731 28.35 4.58 9.76
CA MET A 731 27.45 5.32 8.87
C MET A 731 27.50 6.84 9.10
N PHE A 732 27.88 7.30 10.29
CA PHE A 732 27.59 8.68 10.71
C PHE A 732 28.77 9.43 11.36
N GLU A 733 29.86 8.77 11.71
CA GLU A 733 30.99 9.39 12.43
C GLU A 733 32.31 9.28 11.66
N TRP A 734 32.80 10.42 11.16
CA TRP A 734 33.93 10.55 10.23
C TRP A 734 35.23 11.09 10.85
N LYS A 735 35.36 11.12 12.19
CA LYS A 735 36.45 11.85 12.88
C LYS A 735 37.76 11.07 12.94
N TYR A 736 37.68 9.73 12.94
CA TYR A 736 38.82 8.85 13.14
C TYR A 736 38.98 7.96 11.90
N SER A 737 40.21 7.84 11.40
CA SER A 737 40.54 6.96 10.28
C SER A 737 40.39 5.48 10.61
N SER A 738 40.36 5.13 11.90
CA SER A 738 40.10 3.78 12.39
C SER A 738 38.65 3.34 12.16
N ILE A 739 37.71 4.26 11.97
CA ILE A 739 36.30 3.94 11.72
C ILE A 739 36.16 3.49 10.28
N SER A 740 35.65 2.27 10.10
CA SER A 740 35.43 1.73 8.76
C SER A 740 34.18 2.32 8.12
N HIS A 741 34.36 2.84 6.90
CA HIS A 741 33.30 3.40 6.05
C HIS A 741 33.14 2.62 4.74
N THR A 742 33.58 1.36 4.69
CA THR A 742 33.38 0.53 3.50
C THR A 742 31.89 0.27 3.28
N PRO A 743 31.45 -0.03 2.04
CA PRO A 743 30.06 -0.39 1.77
C PRO A 743 29.55 -1.52 2.66
N GLU A 744 30.39 -2.51 2.97
CA GLU A 744 30.08 -3.63 3.85
C GLU A 744 29.88 -3.16 5.29
N ALA A 745 30.74 -2.29 5.80
CA ALA A 745 30.63 -1.72 7.14
C ALA A 745 29.32 -0.92 7.32
N ILE A 746 28.89 -0.21 6.27
CA ILE A 746 27.62 0.53 6.23
C ILE A 746 26.43 -0.45 6.17
N HIS A 747 26.50 -1.47 5.31
CA HIS A 747 25.46 -2.48 5.19
C HIS A 747 25.21 -3.23 6.51
N VAL A 748 26.29 -3.57 7.21
CA VAL A 748 26.26 -4.17 8.55
C VAL A 748 25.59 -3.23 9.56
N GLY A 749 25.94 -1.93 9.55
CA GLY A 749 25.27 -0.94 10.41
C GLY A 749 23.77 -0.86 10.15
N LEU A 750 23.34 -0.82 8.89
CA LEU A 750 21.94 -0.77 8.51
C LEU A 750 21.16 -2.03 8.93
N TYR A 751 21.79 -3.21 8.81
CA TYR A 751 21.19 -4.47 9.26
C TYR A 751 20.81 -4.42 10.75
N PHE A 752 21.72 -3.97 11.61
CA PHE A 752 21.44 -3.90 13.06
C PHE A 752 20.39 -2.83 13.40
N ALA A 753 20.40 -1.70 12.71
CA ALA A 753 19.37 -0.68 12.86
C ALA A 753 17.98 -1.24 12.51
N GLN A 754 17.86 -1.91 11.36
CA GLN A 754 16.62 -2.52 10.90
C GLN A 754 16.17 -3.65 11.84
N PHE A 755 17.08 -4.54 12.24
CA PHE A 755 16.80 -5.62 13.17
C PHE A 755 16.20 -5.09 14.48
N PHE A 756 16.79 -4.04 15.05
CA PHE A 756 16.30 -3.48 16.31
C PHE A 756 14.97 -2.76 16.12
N GLY A 757 14.79 -2.04 15.02
CA GLY A 757 13.49 -1.49 14.59
C GLY A 757 12.41 -2.58 14.54
N ASP A 758 12.71 -3.73 13.94
CA ASP A 758 11.79 -4.87 13.85
C ASP A 758 11.48 -5.51 15.20
N GLN A 759 12.43 -5.51 16.15
CA GLN A 759 12.10 -5.90 17.53
C GLN A 759 11.13 -4.91 18.17
N ALA A 760 11.32 -3.61 17.96
CA ALA A 760 10.44 -2.59 18.51
C ALA A 760 9.01 -2.67 17.94
N ARG A 761 8.86 -3.04 16.66
CA ARG A 761 7.53 -3.25 16.04
C ARG A 761 6.71 -4.37 16.72
N LYS A 762 7.33 -5.29 17.46
CA LYS A 762 6.61 -6.36 18.17
C LYS A 762 5.90 -5.88 19.43
N ASN A 763 6.26 -4.71 19.93
CA ASN A 763 5.65 -4.08 21.08
C ASN A 763 4.55 -3.10 20.63
N SER A 764 3.39 -3.13 21.30
CA SER A 764 2.20 -2.33 20.93
C SER A 764 2.02 -1.07 21.76
N ASN A 765 3.02 -0.66 22.55
CA ASN A 765 2.94 0.56 23.35
C ASN A 765 2.77 1.80 22.46
N SER A 766 2.10 2.81 22.97
CA SER A 766 1.89 4.08 22.27
C SER A 766 1.56 5.19 23.25
N PHE A 767 1.92 6.43 22.91
CA PHE A 767 1.43 7.61 23.62
C PHE A 767 -0.10 7.73 23.54
N SER A 768 -0.71 8.34 24.56
CA SER A 768 -2.17 8.53 24.66
C SER A 768 -2.77 9.35 23.51
N SER A 769 -1.98 10.22 22.88
CA SER A 769 -2.39 10.98 21.71
C SER A 769 -1.19 11.40 20.86
N ARG A 770 -1.42 11.79 19.60
CA ARG A 770 -0.39 12.39 18.74
C ARG A 770 0.17 13.71 19.30
N THR A 771 -0.63 14.45 20.06
CA THR A 771 -0.19 15.69 20.71
C THR A 771 0.80 15.40 21.83
N GLU A 772 0.51 14.42 22.67
CA GLU A 772 1.44 13.98 23.72
C GLU A 772 2.71 13.36 23.13
N GLU A 773 2.59 12.54 22.09
CA GLU A 773 3.73 11.98 21.36
C GLU A 773 4.67 13.10 20.88
N ARG A 774 4.14 14.12 20.19
CA ARG A 774 4.93 15.21 19.61
C ARG A 774 5.76 15.95 20.64
N LYS A 775 5.31 16.09 21.89
CA LYS A 775 6.06 16.79 22.95
C LYS A 775 7.35 16.07 23.36
N HIS A 776 7.43 14.75 23.12
CA HIS A 776 8.54 13.92 23.59
C HIS A 776 9.55 13.61 22.49
N LEU A 777 9.22 13.83 21.21
CA LEU A 777 10.09 13.44 20.11
C LEU A 777 11.40 14.26 20.10
N ILE A 778 12.47 13.63 19.60
CA ILE A 778 13.77 14.27 19.39
C ILE A 778 13.69 15.50 18.47
N TYR A 779 12.64 15.57 17.64
CA TYR A 779 12.38 16.68 16.71
C TYR A 779 12.17 18.04 17.38
N ASN A 780 11.94 18.07 18.70
CA ASN A 780 11.86 19.32 19.46
C ASN A 780 13.24 19.89 19.84
N TYR A 781 14.33 19.19 19.52
CA TYR A 781 15.68 19.53 19.93
C TYR A 781 16.56 19.71 18.70
N ASN A 782 17.51 20.64 18.79
CA ASN A 782 18.50 20.88 17.74
C ASN A 782 19.86 20.33 18.19
N PRO A 783 20.56 19.52 17.37
CA PRO A 783 21.89 19.06 17.69
C PRO A 783 22.91 20.18 17.51
N ILE A 784 23.94 20.20 18.35
CA ILE A 784 25.07 21.12 18.27
C ILE A 784 26.23 20.43 17.55
N TYR A 785 26.83 21.12 16.59
CA TYR A 785 28.06 20.68 15.94
C TYR A 785 29.26 20.85 16.87
N LEU A 786 30.04 19.78 17.06
CA LEU A 786 31.20 19.75 17.95
C LEU A 786 32.48 19.92 17.13
N THR A 787 32.86 21.18 16.90
CA THR A 787 34.07 21.61 16.16
C THR A 787 35.36 21.06 16.79
N PRO A 788 36.40 20.74 15.98
CA PRO A 788 37.74 20.47 16.50
C PRO A 788 38.43 21.74 17.03
N PHE A 789 39.41 21.58 17.93
CA PHE A 789 40.31 22.66 18.36
C PHE A 789 41.14 23.13 17.15
N LYS A 790 41.43 24.43 17.05
CA LYS A 790 42.34 24.94 16.01
C LYS A 790 43.69 24.19 16.10
N GLU A 791 44.15 23.69 14.96
CA GLU A 791 45.51 23.18 14.68
C GLU A 791 46.01 21.95 15.47
N SER A 792 45.21 21.31 16.33
CA SER A 792 45.57 20.02 16.95
C SER A 792 44.50 18.97 16.67
N HIS A 793 44.93 17.71 16.49
CA HIS A 793 44.05 16.53 16.34
C HIS A 793 43.26 16.20 17.65
N ASP A 794 43.11 17.17 18.55
CA ASP A 794 42.57 16.98 19.89
C ASP A 794 41.08 17.33 19.89
N TYR A 795 40.24 16.33 19.66
CA TYR A 795 38.78 16.52 19.57
C TYR A 795 38.15 16.71 20.97
N TYR A 796 37.19 17.63 21.09
CA TYR A 796 36.37 17.80 22.30
C TYR A 796 35.44 16.60 22.57
N SER A 797 35.17 15.82 21.54
CA SER A 797 34.32 14.63 21.55
C SER A 797 34.59 13.78 20.32
N SER A 798 34.33 12.46 20.43
CA SER A 798 34.37 11.53 19.31
C SER A 798 33.21 11.65 18.31
N PHE A 799 32.26 12.57 18.55
CA PHE A 799 31.04 12.71 17.76
C PHE A 799 31.04 14.02 16.96
N HIS A 800 30.46 14.01 15.75
CA HIS A 800 30.24 15.21 14.94
C HIS A 800 29.19 16.14 15.56
N GLN A 801 28.07 15.55 15.96
CA GLN A 801 26.90 16.26 16.44
C GLN A 801 26.37 15.58 17.70
N ALA A 802 25.88 16.38 18.63
CA ALA A 802 25.19 15.87 19.82
C ALA A 802 24.00 16.76 20.17
N TYR A 803 22.91 16.14 20.60
CA TYR A 803 21.79 16.80 21.25
C TYR A 803 22.13 17.02 22.71
N PHE A 804 21.85 18.21 23.25
CA PHE A 804 22.14 18.57 24.63
C PHE A 804 20.87 18.99 25.36
N PHE A 805 20.78 18.64 26.65
CA PHE A 805 19.60 18.85 27.48
C PHE A 805 19.97 19.46 28.85
N GLU A 806 19.13 20.37 29.34
CA GLU A 806 19.35 21.18 30.55
C GLU A 806 18.91 20.51 31.85
#